data_AF-A0A9D7C567-F1
#
_entry.id   AF-A0A9D7C567-F1
#
_cell.length_a   1.000
_cell.length_b   1.000
_cell.length_c   1.000
_cell.angle_alpha   90.00
_cell.angle_beta   90.00
_cell.angle_gamma   90.00
#
_symmetry.space_group_name_H-M   'P 1'
#
loop_
_entity.id
_entity.type
_entity.pdbx_description
1 polymer ?
#
loop_
_entity_poly.entity_id
_entity_poly.type
_entity_poly.pdbx_seq_one_letter_code
_entity_poly.pdbx_strand_id
1 'polypeptide(L)'
;MNELSYTLTRLFAFLLVPYRYFRISLLPAIMQFSRRLLYLFCIGAVLLLSFLSIQQNDAQPFHTTLERSYFEESGILSPIDSGQYFLGSIRCKGCHGYDTLQMANVDANGVDINLYDDWQTTMMANSARDPLWRAKVSHEILVNPGHAAALQTKCTSCHAPMGHFTAVYHGETNYTIEDLVNDTLGLDGVSCGGCHEIGLAAGGTPFSGNIPYDTSKKQFGPFLNPLAGPMQLYEGFTPTFSTHISKSEVCASCHTLITQSVDLDGNYTGNTFIEQATFHEWLNSGYATDNITCQKCHMPEVTDSVVIANNILALAPRSPFNQHQFSGGNAFMIKLIKENKTALGITAPDINFDSTLAATYRLLQQKTLTLTAFLDSVSTDTLFIRLRIANKAGHKFPSGYPSRRAVVQLVVTDQMLDTVFQSGTFDSNFEVKNIDPAFEPHYNMINHASQSQLYEMVMGDVTGSVTTVLERADQMLKDNRLPPEGFVSTHPVYDTVQIVGDALTDPDFNKNAFSEGTGVDFVHYHIPVSSYSGILSVSAAVYYQTVPPGYLEEMFAYSSAAIDTFRNMYFEADRTPVLMASTQLLTPVINAMPQIAVSHQLNIHNTLNQSGVVLVDNKSKLLIYSVAIYSSDGALMSGITINKNSNSIPVQLPEQKGMYLLEFTTMEGRFVFKVLRM
;
A
#
# COMPACT_ATOMS: atom_id res chain seq x y z
N MET A 1 4.44 70.62 -31.60
CA MET A 1 5.71 71.28 -31.96
C MET A 1 6.71 70.19 -32.29
N ASN A 2 7.10 70.14 -33.57
CA ASN A 2 8.24 69.47 -34.23
C ASN A 2 8.27 67.93 -34.18
N GLU A 3 8.00 67.18 -35.26
CA GLU A 3 8.79 66.98 -36.52
C GLU A 3 10.19 66.35 -36.26
N LEU A 4 10.78 65.39 -37.00
CA LEU A 4 10.75 64.82 -38.37
C LEU A 4 11.31 63.37 -38.27
N SER A 5 10.82 62.32 -38.96
CA SER A 5 10.99 61.90 -40.38
C SER A 5 12.40 61.48 -40.82
N TYR A 6 12.54 60.29 -41.45
CA TYR A 6 13.18 59.98 -42.76
C TYR A 6 13.31 58.44 -42.97
N THR A 7 12.45 57.73 -43.74
CA THR A 7 12.57 57.26 -45.16
C THR A 7 13.87 56.49 -45.49
N LEU A 8 13.92 55.31 -46.15
CA LEU A 8 13.41 54.84 -47.46
C LEU A 8 13.53 53.28 -47.53
N THR A 9 13.08 52.47 -48.49
CA THR A 9 12.02 52.40 -49.52
C THR A 9 12.23 51.04 -50.24
N ARG A 10 11.15 50.26 -50.45
CA ARG A 10 11.08 49.08 -51.35
C ARG A 10 10.87 49.52 -52.81
N LEU A 11 11.40 48.81 -53.81
CA LEU A 11 10.84 48.73 -55.18
C LEU A 11 11.60 47.64 -55.99
N PHE A 12 11.09 46.86 -56.95
CA PHE A 12 9.76 46.44 -57.44
C PHE A 12 10.02 45.50 -58.64
N ALA A 13 9.05 44.67 -59.02
CA ALA A 13 9.08 43.81 -60.21
C ALA A 13 8.62 44.56 -61.49
N PHE A 14 9.10 44.12 -62.67
CA PHE A 14 8.33 43.74 -63.89
C PHE A 14 9.02 44.02 -65.26
N LEU A 15 9.19 42.92 -66.02
CA LEU A 15 8.92 42.66 -67.46
C LEU A 15 9.46 43.52 -68.64
N LEU A 16 9.92 42.77 -69.65
CA LEU A 16 9.83 42.93 -71.13
C LEU A 16 11.11 43.27 -71.94
N VAL A 17 11.45 42.29 -72.79
CA VAL A 17 12.40 42.13 -73.92
C VAL A 17 11.75 42.76 -75.21
N PRO A 18 12.36 42.92 -76.42
CA PRO A 18 13.70 42.58 -76.99
C PRO A 18 14.38 43.69 -77.85
N TYR A 19 15.62 43.42 -78.32
CA TYR A 19 16.08 43.41 -79.73
C TYR A 19 17.54 43.87 -79.97
N ARG A 20 18.36 42.89 -80.36
CA ARG A 20 19.32 42.82 -81.49
C ARG A 20 20.70 43.53 -81.51
N TYR A 21 21.68 42.64 -81.75
CA TYR A 21 22.94 42.73 -82.52
C TYR A 21 24.14 43.50 -81.91
N PHE A 22 25.16 42.75 -81.50
CA PHE A 22 26.41 42.65 -82.26
C PHE A 22 27.18 41.38 -81.88
N ARG A 23 27.61 40.61 -82.89
CA ARG A 23 28.47 39.42 -82.81
C ARG A 23 29.92 39.89 -82.93
N ILE A 24 30.80 39.54 -82.00
CA ILE A 24 32.21 39.24 -82.30
C ILE A 24 32.67 38.06 -81.43
N SER A 25 33.16 37.05 -82.13
CA SER A 25 33.73 35.79 -81.71
C SER A 25 35.22 35.92 -81.38
N LEU A 26 35.71 35.33 -80.28
CA LEU A 26 37.08 34.77 -80.17
C LEU A 26 37.26 33.92 -78.88
N LEU A 27 37.30 32.60 -79.10
CA LEU A 27 38.11 31.53 -78.47
C LEU A 27 38.08 31.22 -76.94
N PRO A 28 37.84 29.95 -76.54
CA PRO A 28 37.90 29.46 -75.17
C PRO A 28 39.26 28.82 -74.85
N ALA A 29 40.00 29.36 -73.87
CA ALA A 29 41.19 28.69 -73.31
C ALA A 29 41.55 29.07 -71.85
N ILE A 30 40.79 29.96 -71.19
CA ILE A 30 41.20 30.55 -69.89
C ILE A 30 40.33 30.10 -68.69
N MET A 31 39.26 29.32 -68.91
CA MET A 31 38.30 28.99 -67.84
C MET A 31 38.53 27.69 -67.04
N GLN A 32 39.59 26.92 -67.31
CA GLN A 32 39.89 25.71 -66.51
C GLN A 32 40.99 25.88 -65.45
N PHE A 33 41.82 26.93 -65.54
CA PHE A 33 42.90 27.16 -64.58
C PHE A 33 42.45 27.83 -63.27
N SER A 34 41.31 28.53 -63.26
CA SER A 34 40.84 29.28 -62.08
C SER A 34 40.06 28.43 -61.06
N ARG A 35 39.46 27.31 -61.46
CA ARG A 35 38.68 26.45 -60.53
C ARG A 35 39.58 25.63 -59.59
N ARG A 36 40.71 25.09 -60.08
CA ARG A 36 41.61 24.29 -59.24
C ARG A 36 42.32 25.11 -58.17
N LEU A 37 42.68 26.36 -58.47
CA LEU A 37 43.28 27.28 -57.51
C LEU A 37 42.28 27.69 -56.41
N LEU A 38 41.01 27.91 -56.78
CA LEU A 38 39.96 28.26 -55.83
C LEU A 38 39.64 27.09 -54.88
N TYR A 39 39.62 25.85 -55.37
CA TYR A 39 39.42 24.67 -54.54
C TYR A 39 40.57 24.42 -53.57
N LEU A 40 41.83 24.60 -54.01
CA LEU A 40 42.99 24.47 -53.13
C LEU A 40 43.04 25.59 -52.07
N PHE A 41 42.60 26.80 -52.41
CA PHE A 41 42.49 27.90 -51.46
C PHE A 41 41.40 27.66 -50.41
N CYS A 42 40.23 27.14 -50.82
CA CYS A 42 39.17 26.79 -49.88
C CYS A 42 39.56 25.63 -48.95
N ILE A 43 40.22 24.59 -49.45
CA ILE A 43 40.70 23.47 -48.62
C ILE A 43 41.80 23.93 -47.67
N GLY A 44 42.72 24.78 -48.15
CA GLY A 44 43.75 25.40 -47.30
C GLY A 44 43.17 26.28 -46.20
N ALA A 45 42.14 27.07 -46.49
CA ALA A 45 41.46 27.92 -45.51
C ALA A 45 40.70 27.10 -44.46
N VAL A 46 40.02 26.01 -44.86
CA VAL A 46 39.31 25.11 -43.93
C VAL A 46 40.30 24.37 -43.02
N LEU A 47 41.45 23.93 -43.56
CA LEU A 47 42.50 23.32 -42.74
C LEU A 47 43.14 24.34 -41.79
N LEU A 48 43.41 25.57 -42.23
CA LEU A 48 43.97 26.63 -41.37
C LEU A 48 43.00 27.00 -40.23
N LEU A 49 41.69 27.02 -40.50
CA LEU A 49 40.66 27.28 -39.50
C LEU A 49 40.46 26.10 -38.53
N SER A 50 40.78 24.87 -38.93
CA SER A 50 40.70 23.68 -38.07
C SER A 50 41.84 23.56 -37.05
N PHE A 51 42.96 24.27 -37.24
CA PHE A 51 44.08 24.34 -36.29
C PHE A 51 44.03 25.56 -35.35
N LEU A 52 43.11 26.50 -35.57
CA LEU A 52 42.82 27.58 -34.62
C LEU A 52 42.00 27.00 -33.47
N SER A 53 42.71 26.53 -32.44
CA SER A 53 42.12 26.17 -31.16
C SER A 53 41.48 27.41 -30.56
N ILE A 54 40.16 27.56 -30.71
CA ILE A 54 39.39 28.47 -29.88
C ILE A 54 39.52 27.90 -28.47
N GLN A 55 40.28 28.57 -27.60
CA GLN A 55 40.15 28.37 -26.17
C GLN A 55 38.66 28.51 -25.86
N GLN A 56 38.02 27.42 -25.46
CA GLN A 56 36.75 27.50 -24.74
C GLN A 56 37.05 28.31 -23.49
N ASN A 57 36.79 29.61 -23.53
CA ASN A 57 36.55 30.34 -22.32
C ASN A 57 35.35 29.67 -21.68
N ASP A 58 35.54 29.10 -20.49
CA ASP A 58 34.44 28.65 -19.65
C ASP A 58 33.39 29.76 -19.63
N ALA A 59 32.23 29.48 -20.20
CA ALA A 59 31.13 30.42 -20.22
C ALA A 59 30.81 30.72 -18.76
N GLN A 60 31.10 31.95 -18.31
CA GLN A 60 30.62 32.43 -17.04
C GLN A 60 29.08 32.37 -17.12
N PRO A 61 28.42 31.58 -16.27
CA PRO A 61 26.97 31.49 -16.31
C PRO A 61 26.40 32.90 -16.10
N PHE A 62 25.48 33.29 -16.98
CA PHE A 62 24.86 34.63 -17.01
C PHE A 62 24.07 34.95 -15.73
N HIS A 63 23.78 33.91 -14.93
CA HIS A 63 23.07 33.96 -13.67
C HIS A 63 23.90 33.30 -12.58
N THR A 64 23.91 33.90 -11.39
CA THR A 64 24.43 33.25 -10.18
C THR A 64 23.61 32.00 -9.86
N THR A 65 24.18 31.06 -9.09
CA THR A 65 23.43 29.88 -8.61
C THR A 65 22.14 30.28 -7.90
N LEU A 66 22.17 31.40 -7.17
CA LEU A 66 21.03 31.95 -6.43
C LEU A 66 19.94 32.53 -7.35
N GLU A 67 20.33 33.23 -8.43
CA GLU A 67 19.39 33.73 -9.44
C GLU A 67 18.80 32.58 -10.26
N ARG A 68 19.60 31.55 -10.54
CA ARG A 68 19.14 30.37 -11.25
C ARG A 68 18.13 29.56 -10.42
N SER A 69 18.42 29.34 -9.14
CA SER A 69 17.44 28.77 -8.21
C SER A 69 16.22 29.67 -8.07
N TYR A 70 16.38 31.00 -8.05
CA TYR A 70 15.25 31.93 -8.07
C TYR A 70 14.40 31.78 -9.34
N PHE A 71 14.97 31.70 -10.54
CA PHE A 71 14.20 31.53 -11.78
C PHE A 71 13.56 30.14 -11.90
N GLU A 72 14.25 29.09 -11.42
CA GLU A 72 13.71 27.73 -11.33
C GLU A 72 12.57 27.65 -10.29
N GLU A 73 12.65 28.39 -9.19
CA GLU A 73 11.61 28.50 -8.15
C GLU A 73 10.47 29.48 -8.51
N SER A 74 10.74 30.50 -9.32
CA SER A 74 9.79 31.57 -9.67
C SER A 74 8.84 31.22 -10.82
N GLY A 75 9.02 30.08 -11.50
CA GLY A 75 8.10 29.61 -12.54
C GLY A 75 7.95 30.53 -13.76
N ILE A 76 8.88 31.46 -13.96
CA ILE A 76 8.86 32.38 -15.11
C ILE A 76 9.52 31.69 -16.30
N LEU A 77 8.65 31.23 -17.21
CA LEU A 77 8.90 30.78 -18.58
C LEU A 77 9.79 29.52 -18.73
N SER A 78 9.23 28.35 -18.42
CA SER A 78 9.50 27.17 -19.24
C SER A 78 8.78 27.35 -20.58
N PRO A 79 9.48 27.29 -21.73
CA PRO A 79 8.86 27.40 -23.04
C PRO A 79 8.37 26.03 -23.49
N ILE A 80 7.24 25.53 -23.00
CA ILE A 80 6.67 24.27 -23.53
C ILE A 80 5.14 24.32 -23.55
N ASP A 81 4.62 23.83 -24.67
CA ASP A 81 3.26 23.55 -25.17
C ASP A 81 2.22 22.95 -24.19
N SER A 82 2.51 22.85 -22.89
CA SER A 82 1.74 22.05 -21.93
C SER A 82 0.47 22.71 -21.35
N GLY A 83 0.26 24.01 -21.58
CA GLY A 83 -0.91 24.75 -21.06
C GLY A 83 -2.21 24.61 -21.88
N GLN A 84 -2.28 23.66 -22.80
CA GLN A 84 -3.49 23.48 -23.63
C GLN A 84 -4.65 22.93 -22.79
N TYR A 85 -4.40 21.87 -22.03
CA TYR A 85 -5.43 21.17 -21.25
C TYR A 85 -5.22 21.33 -19.75
N PHE A 86 -4.02 21.05 -19.24
CA PHE A 86 -3.70 21.09 -17.81
C PHE A 86 -2.59 22.10 -17.48
N LEU A 87 -2.36 22.35 -16.19
CA LEU A 87 -1.21 23.10 -15.67
C LEU A 87 -0.52 22.31 -14.57
N GLY A 88 0.81 22.42 -14.49
CA GLY A 88 1.55 21.92 -13.34
C GLY A 88 1.22 22.67 -12.05
N SER A 89 1.28 21.98 -10.92
CA SER A 89 0.95 22.42 -9.56
C SER A 89 1.63 23.72 -9.15
N ILE A 90 2.84 23.96 -9.67
CA ILE A 90 3.62 25.17 -9.40
C ILE A 90 2.88 26.45 -9.78
N ARG A 91 1.96 26.38 -10.76
CA ARG A 91 1.07 27.48 -11.15
C ARG A 91 0.05 27.83 -10.07
N CYS A 92 -0.38 26.84 -9.28
CA CYS A 92 -1.32 27.02 -8.19
C CYS A 92 -0.64 27.55 -6.92
N LYS A 93 0.65 27.25 -6.71
CA LYS A 93 1.42 27.56 -5.50
C LYS A 93 1.38 29.05 -5.11
N GLY A 94 1.47 29.96 -6.07
CA GLY A 94 1.53 31.40 -5.78
C GLY A 94 0.28 31.95 -5.07
N CYS A 95 -0.88 31.31 -5.30
CA CYS A 95 -2.15 31.69 -4.67
C CYS A 95 -2.55 30.72 -3.55
N HIS A 96 -2.35 29.41 -3.73
CA HIS A 96 -2.84 28.37 -2.83
C HIS A 96 -1.74 27.74 -1.95
N GLY A 97 -0.55 28.35 -1.93
CA GLY A 97 0.59 27.98 -1.08
C GLY A 97 0.74 28.88 0.15
N TYR A 98 1.85 28.69 0.88
CA TYR A 98 2.19 29.46 2.08
C TYR A 98 2.07 30.99 1.87
N ASP A 99 1.30 31.65 2.73
CA ASP A 99 1.16 33.11 2.74
C ASP A 99 2.13 33.73 3.75
N THR A 100 3.10 34.51 3.26
CA THR A 100 4.05 35.22 4.12
C THR A 100 3.41 36.33 4.96
N LEU A 101 2.22 36.80 4.58
CA LEU A 101 1.45 37.77 5.35
C LEU A 101 0.50 37.13 6.36
N GLN A 102 0.33 35.79 6.33
CA GLN A 102 -0.59 35.03 7.18
C GLN A 102 -2.04 35.56 7.16
N MET A 103 -2.50 35.99 5.99
CA MET A 103 -3.85 36.51 5.75
C MET A 103 -4.73 35.51 4.99
N ALA A 104 -4.11 34.67 4.16
CA ALA A 104 -4.73 33.61 3.40
C ALA A 104 -4.17 32.25 3.78
N ASN A 105 -4.93 31.20 3.49
CA ASN A 105 -4.60 29.80 3.75
C ASN A 105 -4.24 29.49 5.22
N VAL A 106 -4.80 30.27 6.15
CA VAL A 106 -4.64 30.05 7.60
C VAL A 106 -5.98 29.79 8.28
N ASP A 107 -5.96 28.99 9.33
CA ASP A 107 -7.12 28.75 10.20
C ASP A 107 -7.37 29.93 11.16
N ALA A 108 -8.39 29.84 12.01
CA ALA A 108 -8.73 30.91 12.96
C ALA A 108 -7.64 31.16 14.03
N ASN A 109 -6.71 30.23 14.22
CA ASN A 109 -5.58 30.33 15.15
C ASN A 109 -4.30 30.82 14.46
N GLY A 110 -4.34 31.09 13.15
CA GLY A 110 -3.16 31.46 12.36
C GLY A 110 -2.27 30.29 11.98
N VAL A 111 -2.76 29.05 12.07
CA VAL A 111 -2.07 27.86 11.58
C VAL A 111 -2.20 27.80 10.07
N ASP A 112 -1.06 27.63 9.39
CA ASP A 112 -1.00 27.43 7.95
C ASP A 112 -1.65 26.08 7.56
N ILE A 113 -2.61 26.14 6.65
CA ILE A 113 -3.41 25.02 6.13
C ILE A 113 -3.48 25.11 4.59
N ASN A 114 -2.41 25.62 3.97
CA ASN A 114 -2.38 25.83 2.53
C ASN A 114 -2.40 24.51 1.74
N LEU A 115 -3.12 24.55 0.61
CA LEU A 115 -3.42 23.37 -0.18
C LEU A 115 -2.19 22.77 -0.84
N TYR A 116 -1.27 23.61 -1.29
CA TYR A 116 -0.08 23.18 -2.02
C TYR A 116 0.88 22.40 -1.12
N ASP A 117 1.14 22.90 0.10
CA ASP A 117 2.08 22.28 1.01
C ASP A 117 1.55 20.98 1.61
N ASP A 118 0.24 20.94 1.92
CA ASP A 118 -0.46 19.72 2.28
C ASP A 118 -0.33 18.65 1.19
N TRP A 119 -0.58 19.04 -0.08
CA TRP A 119 -0.60 18.11 -1.21
C TRP A 119 0.79 17.58 -1.61
N GLN A 120 1.81 18.44 -1.70
CA GLN A 120 3.08 18.14 -2.39
C GLN A 120 3.89 16.97 -1.77
N THR A 121 3.59 16.61 -0.51
CA THR A 121 4.26 15.51 0.22
C THR A 121 3.40 14.25 0.35
N THR A 122 2.20 14.25 -0.25
CA THR A 122 1.33 13.08 -0.30
C THR A 122 1.78 12.07 -1.35
N MET A 123 1.24 10.85 -1.29
CA MET A 123 1.44 9.86 -2.35
C MET A 123 0.78 10.26 -3.68
N MET A 124 -0.20 11.19 -3.68
CA MET A 124 -0.80 11.70 -4.92
C MET A 124 0.19 12.60 -5.68
N ALA A 125 0.83 13.55 -4.99
CA ALA A 125 1.87 14.40 -5.60
C ALA A 125 3.09 13.58 -6.06
N ASN A 126 3.40 12.50 -5.34
CA ASN A 126 4.58 11.68 -5.59
C ASN A 126 4.26 10.41 -6.39
N SER A 127 3.06 10.25 -6.93
CA SER A 127 2.60 9.01 -7.59
C SER A 127 3.45 8.60 -8.80
N ALA A 128 3.99 9.58 -9.53
CA ALA A 128 4.88 9.38 -10.69
C ALA A 128 6.37 9.24 -10.30
N ARG A 129 6.72 9.60 -9.06
CA ARG A 129 8.08 9.58 -8.51
C ARG A 129 8.31 8.42 -7.53
N ASP A 130 7.24 7.75 -7.12
CA ASP A 130 7.25 6.60 -6.24
C ASP A 130 8.20 5.50 -6.79
N PRO A 131 9.33 5.21 -6.10
CA PRO A 131 10.29 4.23 -6.57
C PRO A 131 9.74 2.79 -6.55
N LEU A 132 8.82 2.46 -5.63
CA LEU A 132 8.15 1.15 -5.62
C LEU A 132 7.29 1.00 -6.88
N TRP A 133 6.51 2.03 -7.23
CA TRP A 133 5.69 2.01 -8.44
C TRP A 133 6.55 1.89 -9.70
N ARG A 134 7.62 2.69 -9.83
CA ARG A 134 8.54 2.60 -10.98
C ARG A 134 9.19 1.23 -11.11
N ALA A 135 9.64 0.65 -9.99
CA ALA A 135 10.18 -0.70 -9.96
C ALA A 135 9.13 -1.73 -10.39
N LYS A 136 7.89 -1.58 -9.92
CA LYS A 136 6.79 -2.49 -10.26
C LYS A 136 6.42 -2.42 -11.74
N VAL A 137 6.26 -1.22 -12.31
CA VAL A 137 6.04 -1.05 -13.76
C VAL A 137 7.18 -1.69 -14.56
N SER A 138 8.43 -1.47 -14.12
CA SER A 138 9.58 -2.10 -14.76
C SER A 138 9.54 -3.62 -14.68
N HIS A 139 9.04 -4.19 -13.58
CA HIS A 139 8.90 -5.63 -13.43
C HIS A 139 7.83 -6.19 -14.38
N GLU A 140 6.65 -5.58 -14.44
CA GLU A 140 5.57 -6.01 -15.34
C GLU A 140 6.04 -6.06 -16.81
N ILE A 141 6.77 -5.04 -17.28
CA ILE A 141 7.25 -5.01 -18.67
C ILE A 141 8.44 -5.93 -18.94
N LEU A 142 9.19 -6.35 -17.91
CA LEU A 142 10.24 -7.37 -18.05
C LEU A 142 9.64 -8.78 -18.09
N VAL A 143 8.53 -8.99 -17.39
CA VAL A 143 7.78 -10.26 -17.42
C VAL A 143 7.06 -10.41 -18.77
N ASN A 144 6.36 -9.37 -19.22
CA ASN A 144 5.57 -9.38 -20.46
C ASN A 144 6.01 -8.25 -21.41
N PRO A 145 7.18 -8.37 -22.08
CA PRO A 145 7.70 -7.31 -22.94
C PRO A 145 6.82 -7.03 -24.16
N GLY A 146 6.04 -8.01 -24.62
CA GLY A 146 5.07 -7.84 -25.71
C GLY A 146 3.95 -6.84 -25.36
N HIS A 147 3.66 -6.63 -24.08
CA HIS A 147 2.62 -5.72 -23.59
C HIS A 147 3.19 -4.43 -22.98
N ALA A 148 4.50 -4.19 -23.11
CA ALA A 148 5.19 -3.12 -22.40
C ALA A 148 4.56 -1.73 -22.60
N ALA A 149 4.15 -1.38 -23.82
CA ALA A 149 3.52 -0.09 -24.10
C ALA A 149 2.12 0.02 -23.47
N ALA A 150 1.30 -1.03 -23.57
CA ALA A 150 -0.05 -1.07 -23.01
C ALA A 150 -0.03 -1.03 -21.47
N LEU A 151 0.88 -1.77 -20.84
CA LEU A 151 1.07 -1.79 -19.38
C LEU A 151 1.47 -0.41 -18.85
N GLN A 152 2.49 0.20 -19.43
CA GLN A 152 2.92 1.54 -19.00
C GLN A 152 1.81 2.57 -19.19
N THR A 153 1.13 2.55 -20.35
CA THR A 153 -0.01 3.43 -20.63
C THR A 153 -1.13 3.24 -19.62
N LYS A 154 -1.40 1.99 -19.21
CA LYS A 154 -2.37 1.70 -18.16
C LYS A 154 -1.95 2.28 -16.81
N CYS A 155 -0.72 2.05 -16.39
CA CYS A 155 -0.21 2.55 -15.11
C CYS A 155 -0.21 4.09 -15.04
N THR A 156 0.20 4.76 -16.12
CA THR A 156 0.30 6.22 -16.17
C THR A 156 -1.06 6.92 -16.17
N SER A 157 -2.13 6.24 -16.61
CA SER A 157 -3.50 6.79 -16.56
C SER A 157 -3.97 7.19 -15.15
N CYS A 158 -3.43 6.54 -14.10
CA CYS A 158 -3.73 6.84 -12.70
C CYS A 158 -2.57 7.52 -11.96
N HIS A 159 -1.32 7.17 -12.29
CA HIS A 159 -0.13 7.67 -11.57
C HIS A 159 0.47 8.95 -12.14
N ALA A 160 0.18 9.29 -13.40
CA ALA A 160 0.64 10.50 -14.08
C ALA A 160 -0.45 11.04 -15.03
N PRO A 161 -1.70 11.22 -14.54
CA PRO A 161 -2.86 11.39 -15.42
C PRO A 161 -2.77 12.62 -16.30
N MET A 162 -2.24 13.75 -15.81
CA MET A 162 -2.17 14.98 -16.59
C MET A 162 -1.26 14.85 -17.82
N GLY A 163 -0.09 14.23 -17.66
CA GLY A 163 0.80 13.92 -18.79
C GLY A 163 0.19 12.89 -19.73
N HIS A 164 -0.33 11.79 -19.18
CA HIS A 164 -1.00 10.73 -19.94
C HIS A 164 -2.13 11.26 -20.82
N PHE A 165 -3.08 11.99 -20.24
CA PHE A 165 -4.25 12.48 -20.97
C PHE A 165 -3.90 13.60 -21.94
N THR A 166 -2.88 14.42 -21.66
CA THR A 166 -2.36 15.39 -22.64
C THR A 166 -1.88 14.69 -23.91
N ALA A 167 -1.05 13.65 -23.76
CA ALA A 167 -0.56 12.87 -24.89
C ALA A 167 -1.71 12.23 -25.69
N VAL A 168 -2.67 11.61 -24.99
CA VAL A 168 -3.86 11.00 -25.63
C VAL A 168 -4.71 12.04 -26.37
N TYR A 169 -4.91 13.24 -25.81
CA TYR A 169 -5.64 14.32 -26.49
C TYR A 169 -4.89 14.94 -27.67
N HIS A 170 -3.57 14.74 -27.75
CA HIS A 170 -2.76 15.07 -28.92
C HIS A 170 -2.75 13.95 -29.98
N GLY A 171 -3.43 12.83 -29.72
CA GLY A 171 -3.57 11.72 -30.65
C GLY A 171 -2.56 10.60 -30.44
N GLU A 172 -1.74 10.67 -29.38
CA GLU A 172 -0.86 9.57 -29.02
C GLU A 172 -1.65 8.38 -28.50
N THR A 173 -1.17 7.18 -28.84
CA THR A 173 -1.81 5.92 -28.41
C THR A 173 -1.29 5.42 -27.08
N ASN A 174 -0.08 5.83 -26.69
CA ASN A 174 0.61 5.36 -25.51
C ASN A 174 1.28 6.53 -24.80
N TYR A 175 1.48 6.37 -23.50
CA TYR A 175 2.28 7.29 -22.69
C TYR A 175 3.12 6.46 -21.71
N THR A 176 4.40 6.33 -22.04
CA THR A 176 5.35 5.40 -21.41
C THR A 176 6.14 6.05 -20.27
N ILE A 177 6.94 5.27 -19.55
CA ILE A 177 7.87 5.81 -18.55
C ILE A 177 8.94 6.70 -19.21
N GLU A 178 9.34 6.42 -20.46
CA GLU A 178 10.29 7.25 -21.21
C GLU A 178 9.71 8.64 -21.52
N ASP A 179 8.43 8.71 -21.86
CA ASP A 179 7.72 9.97 -22.07
C ASP A 179 7.60 10.72 -20.74
N LEU A 180 7.17 10.01 -19.69
CA LEU A 180 6.95 10.56 -18.35
C LEU A 180 8.18 11.24 -17.77
N VAL A 181 9.38 10.65 -17.89
CA VAL A 181 10.59 11.25 -17.30
C VAL A 181 11.00 12.57 -17.95
N ASN A 182 10.52 12.84 -19.17
CA ASN A 182 10.79 14.06 -19.91
C ASN A 182 9.61 15.05 -19.88
N ASP A 183 8.51 14.72 -19.20
CA ASP A 183 7.31 15.52 -19.13
C ASP A 183 7.06 16.05 -17.71
N THR A 184 7.11 17.38 -17.58
CA THR A 184 6.84 18.06 -16.31
C THR A 184 5.41 17.84 -15.79
N LEU A 185 4.41 17.68 -16.66
CA LEU A 185 3.04 17.37 -16.23
C LEU A 185 2.93 15.94 -15.71
N GLY A 186 3.62 14.99 -16.36
CA GLY A 186 3.70 13.61 -15.90
C GLY A 186 4.39 13.48 -14.54
N LEU A 187 5.52 14.17 -14.36
CA LEU A 187 6.29 14.17 -13.10
C LEU A 187 5.61 14.90 -11.93
N ASP A 188 4.53 15.64 -12.20
CA ASP A 188 3.70 16.31 -11.20
C ASP A 188 2.65 15.36 -10.58
N GLY A 189 2.59 14.11 -11.05
CA GLY A 189 1.76 13.06 -10.47
C GLY A 189 0.25 13.35 -10.59
N VAL A 190 -0.50 12.98 -9.54
CA VAL A 190 -1.91 13.37 -9.40
C VAL A 190 -1.97 14.76 -8.76
N SER A 191 -1.98 15.78 -9.62
CA SER A 191 -1.92 17.20 -9.26
C SER A 191 -3.27 17.90 -9.36
N CYS A 192 -3.31 19.21 -9.13
CA CYS A 192 -4.51 20.03 -8.99
C CYS A 192 -5.49 19.83 -10.16
N GLY A 193 -5.00 19.94 -11.41
CA GLY A 193 -5.82 19.71 -12.61
C GLY A 193 -6.31 18.27 -12.73
N GLY A 194 -5.51 17.30 -12.25
CA GLY A 194 -5.87 15.88 -12.22
C GLY A 194 -7.11 15.55 -11.38
N CYS A 195 -7.49 16.42 -10.44
CA CYS A 195 -8.73 16.29 -9.66
C CYS A 195 -9.76 17.36 -10.04
N HIS A 196 -9.35 18.61 -10.15
CA HIS A 196 -10.25 19.75 -10.32
C HIS A 196 -10.77 19.91 -11.75
N GLU A 197 -10.24 19.21 -12.74
CA GLU A 197 -10.74 19.25 -14.12
C GLU A 197 -11.56 18.02 -14.48
N ILE A 198 -11.78 17.10 -13.52
CA ILE A 198 -12.69 15.97 -13.70
C ILE A 198 -14.10 16.50 -13.94
N GLY A 199 -14.71 16.13 -15.07
CA GLY A 199 -16.01 16.60 -15.48
C GLY A 199 -17.18 15.93 -14.76
N LEU A 200 -18.39 16.45 -14.97
CA LEU A 200 -19.64 15.96 -14.35
C LEU A 200 -19.95 14.48 -14.66
N ALA A 201 -19.37 13.93 -15.73
CA ALA A 201 -19.51 12.53 -16.11
C ALA A 201 -18.81 11.54 -15.16
N ALA A 202 -18.02 12.02 -14.18
CA ALA A 202 -17.41 11.17 -13.15
C ALA A 202 -18.44 10.36 -12.35
N GLY A 203 -19.67 10.87 -12.20
CA GLY A 203 -20.78 10.11 -11.59
C GLY A 203 -21.33 8.95 -12.45
N GLY A 204 -20.71 8.68 -13.60
CA GLY A 204 -21.25 7.89 -14.70
C GLY A 204 -20.38 6.73 -15.19
N THR A 205 -19.72 5.97 -14.30
CA THR A 205 -19.03 4.67 -14.57
C THR A 205 -17.57 4.59 -15.08
N PRO A 206 -16.73 5.64 -15.15
CA PRO A 206 -15.40 5.43 -15.72
C PRO A 206 -14.43 4.94 -14.63
N PHE A 207 -14.19 3.63 -14.59
CA PHE A 207 -13.20 2.96 -13.72
C PHE A 207 -11.90 2.68 -14.46
N SER A 208 -10.91 2.17 -13.75
CA SER A 208 -9.65 1.66 -14.30
C SER A 208 -8.86 2.72 -15.07
N GLY A 209 -8.75 3.92 -14.53
CA GLY A 209 -7.99 5.03 -15.13
C GLY A 209 -8.66 5.70 -16.31
N ASN A 210 -9.91 5.35 -16.62
CA ASN A 210 -10.73 6.16 -17.50
C ASN A 210 -11.20 7.39 -16.71
N ILE A 211 -10.63 8.56 -16.97
CA ILE A 211 -10.96 9.79 -16.22
C ILE A 211 -11.64 10.77 -17.17
N PRO A 212 -12.88 11.22 -16.88
CA PRO A 212 -13.65 12.05 -17.80
C PRO A 212 -13.32 13.53 -17.61
N TYR A 213 -12.10 13.95 -17.98
CA TYR A 213 -11.70 15.35 -17.87
C TYR A 213 -12.54 16.28 -18.76
N ASP A 214 -12.86 17.45 -18.22
CA ASP A 214 -13.44 18.58 -18.94
C ASP A 214 -12.31 19.44 -19.53
N THR A 215 -12.15 19.38 -20.86
CA THR A 215 -11.10 20.13 -21.59
C THR A 215 -11.49 21.58 -21.93
N SER A 216 -12.60 22.09 -21.39
CA SER A 216 -13.08 23.46 -21.62
C SER A 216 -12.45 24.51 -20.70
N LYS A 217 -11.29 24.19 -20.09
CA LYS A 217 -10.53 25.04 -19.16
C LYS A 217 -11.34 25.47 -17.94
N LYS A 218 -12.08 24.52 -17.36
CA LYS A 218 -12.81 24.71 -16.10
C LYS A 218 -12.13 23.95 -14.99
N GLN A 219 -12.00 24.60 -13.83
CA GLN A 219 -11.59 23.94 -12.60
C GLN A 219 -12.74 24.00 -11.60
N PHE A 220 -13.21 22.83 -11.17
CA PHE A 220 -14.39 22.66 -10.34
C PHE A 220 -14.06 22.76 -8.86
N GLY A 221 -14.85 23.51 -8.11
CA GLY A 221 -14.70 23.66 -6.66
C GLY A 221 -16.05 23.63 -5.93
N PRO A 222 -16.04 23.42 -4.60
CA PRO A 222 -17.25 23.24 -3.81
C PRO A 222 -17.96 24.55 -3.45
N PHE A 223 -17.32 25.71 -3.72
CA PHE A 223 -17.85 27.00 -3.30
C PHE A 223 -18.68 27.70 -4.37
N LEU A 224 -19.89 28.10 -4.00
CA LEU A 224 -20.77 28.90 -4.84
C LEU A 224 -20.13 30.26 -5.19
N ASN A 225 -20.42 30.76 -6.39
CA ASN A 225 -19.97 32.06 -6.88
C ASN A 225 -18.44 32.27 -6.73
N PRO A 226 -17.59 31.43 -7.36
CA PRO A 226 -16.15 31.64 -7.33
C PRO A 226 -15.77 32.96 -8.02
N LEU A 227 -14.71 33.62 -7.52
CA LEU A 227 -14.17 34.82 -8.15
C LEU A 227 -13.32 34.43 -9.36
N ALA A 228 -13.86 34.61 -10.57
CA ALA A 228 -13.22 34.12 -11.79
C ALA A 228 -11.97 34.92 -12.23
N GLY A 229 -11.96 36.24 -12.00
CA GLY A 229 -10.98 37.17 -12.59
C GLY A 229 -9.52 36.75 -12.44
N PRO A 230 -9.01 36.49 -11.21
CA PRO A 230 -7.61 36.13 -11.01
C PRO A 230 -7.19 34.85 -11.76
N MET A 231 -7.94 33.75 -11.61
CA MET A 231 -7.61 32.48 -12.26
C MET A 231 -7.70 32.58 -13.79
N GLN A 232 -8.70 33.29 -14.32
CA GLN A 232 -8.82 33.50 -15.77
C GLN A 232 -7.66 34.34 -16.33
N LEU A 233 -7.23 35.36 -15.60
CA LEU A 233 -6.19 36.29 -16.05
C LEU A 233 -4.79 35.69 -15.94
N TYR A 234 -4.49 35.03 -14.82
CA TYR A 234 -3.14 34.55 -14.53
C TYR A 234 -2.88 33.13 -15.03
N GLU A 235 -3.89 32.25 -14.95
CA GLU A 235 -3.74 30.82 -15.28
C GLU A 235 -4.54 30.40 -16.52
N GLY A 236 -5.52 31.19 -16.96
CA GLY A 236 -6.34 30.86 -18.13
C GLY A 236 -7.44 29.82 -17.86
N PHE A 237 -7.76 29.55 -16.59
CA PHE A 237 -8.83 28.64 -16.17
C PHE A 237 -10.00 29.39 -15.54
N THR A 238 -11.21 28.86 -15.75
CA THR A 238 -12.43 29.39 -15.12
C THR A 238 -12.80 28.55 -13.91
N PRO A 239 -12.69 29.10 -12.68
CA PRO A 239 -13.17 28.39 -11.50
C PRO A 239 -14.69 28.27 -11.57
N THR A 240 -15.19 27.06 -11.35
CA THR A 240 -16.58 26.72 -11.57
C THR A 240 -17.13 25.99 -10.34
N PHE A 241 -18.24 26.47 -9.78
CA PHE A 241 -18.91 25.72 -8.72
C PHE A 241 -19.48 24.42 -9.27
N SER A 242 -19.27 23.32 -8.56
CA SER A 242 -20.04 22.10 -8.80
C SER A 242 -20.11 21.20 -7.57
N THR A 243 -21.26 20.56 -7.36
CA THR A 243 -21.48 19.65 -6.23
C THR A 243 -20.76 18.32 -6.37
N HIS A 244 -20.37 17.91 -7.58
CA HIS A 244 -19.74 16.60 -7.80
C HIS A 244 -18.34 16.51 -7.18
N ILE A 245 -17.61 17.63 -7.06
CA ILE A 245 -16.26 17.65 -6.47
C ILE A 245 -16.24 17.20 -5.00
N SER A 246 -17.38 17.32 -4.33
CA SER A 246 -17.59 16.89 -2.94
C SER A 246 -18.08 15.45 -2.80
N LYS A 247 -18.21 14.69 -3.91
CA LYS A 247 -18.70 13.32 -3.91
C LYS A 247 -17.57 12.30 -4.10
N SER A 248 -17.74 11.10 -3.55
CA SER A 248 -16.75 10.01 -3.63
C SER A 248 -16.45 9.58 -5.08
N GLU A 249 -17.38 9.79 -6.01
CA GLU A 249 -17.28 9.42 -7.42
C GLU A 249 -16.08 10.07 -8.14
N VAL A 250 -15.58 11.21 -7.66
CA VAL A 250 -14.35 11.84 -8.19
C VAL A 250 -13.11 10.96 -7.95
N CYS A 251 -13.13 10.13 -6.92
CA CYS A 251 -12.05 9.20 -6.60
C CYS A 251 -12.15 7.88 -7.40
N ALA A 252 -13.33 7.57 -7.94
CA ALA A 252 -13.69 6.23 -8.41
C ALA A 252 -12.86 5.76 -9.62
N SER A 253 -12.48 6.68 -10.51
CA SER A 253 -11.73 6.34 -11.72
C SER A 253 -10.36 5.74 -11.45
N CYS A 254 -9.68 6.17 -10.39
CA CYS A 254 -8.38 5.63 -9.99
C CYS A 254 -8.52 4.55 -8.90
N HIS A 255 -9.51 4.67 -8.00
CA HIS A 255 -9.71 3.76 -6.86
C HIS A 255 -10.67 2.59 -7.15
N THR A 256 -10.80 2.21 -8.42
CA THR A 256 -11.35 0.95 -8.90
C THR A 256 -10.57 0.53 -10.14
N LEU A 257 -9.77 -0.52 -10.04
CA LEU A 257 -8.91 -1.01 -11.11
C LEU A 257 -9.24 -2.46 -11.43
N ILE A 258 -9.81 -2.61 -12.61
CA ILE A 258 -10.16 -3.88 -13.24
C ILE A 258 -9.31 -3.99 -14.51
N THR A 259 -8.53 -5.05 -14.59
CA THR A 259 -7.58 -5.33 -15.67
C THR A 259 -7.90 -6.66 -16.32
N GLN A 260 -7.45 -6.86 -17.57
CA GLN A 260 -7.51 -8.16 -18.21
C GLN A 260 -6.35 -9.01 -17.67
N SER A 261 -6.58 -10.31 -17.47
CA SER A 261 -5.53 -11.24 -17.09
C SER A 261 -4.85 -11.84 -18.32
N VAL A 262 -3.58 -12.23 -18.16
CA VAL A 262 -2.82 -12.98 -19.16
C VAL A 262 -2.31 -14.29 -18.59
N ASP A 263 -2.14 -15.29 -19.46
CA ASP A 263 -1.47 -16.54 -19.11
C ASP A 263 0.05 -16.36 -18.96
N LEU A 264 0.76 -17.44 -18.63
CA LEU A 264 2.21 -17.41 -18.42
C LEU A 264 3.01 -17.09 -19.70
N ASP A 265 2.42 -17.29 -20.87
CA ASP A 265 3.00 -16.98 -22.19
C ASP A 265 2.65 -15.54 -22.65
N GLY A 266 1.85 -14.81 -21.86
CA GLY A 266 1.42 -13.44 -22.13
C GLY A 266 0.18 -13.35 -23.03
N ASN A 267 -0.55 -14.43 -23.28
CA ASN A 267 -1.80 -14.37 -24.04
C ASN A 267 -2.95 -13.94 -23.13
N TYR A 268 -3.82 -13.05 -23.63
CA TYR A 268 -5.05 -12.69 -22.92
C TYR A 268 -5.94 -13.92 -22.71
N THR A 269 -6.40 -14.10 -21.48
CA THR A 269 -7.32 -15.19 -21.09
C THR A 269 -8.76 -14.90 -21.54
N GLY A 270 -9.09 -13.62 -21.73
CA GLY A 270 -10.46 -13.12 -21.91
C GLY A 270 -11.19 -12.85 -20.57
N ASN A 271 -10.55 -13.10 -19.44
CA ASN A 271 -11.06 -12.80 -18.11
C ASN A 271 -10.54 -11.45 -17.60
N THR A 272 -11.20 -10.92 -16.57
CA THR A 272 -10.75 -9.75 -15.83
C THR A 272 -10.42 -10.07 -14.38
N PHE A 273 -9.43 -9.38 -13.85
CA PHE A 273 -9.07 -9.42 -12.44
C PHE A 273 -9.33 -8.06 -11.78
N ILE A 274 -9.76 -8.11 -10.52
CA ILE A 274 -10.00 -6.92 -9.69
C ILE A 274 -8.75 -6.68 -8.83
N GLU A 275 -7.84 -5.84 -9.31
CA GLU A 275 -6.62 -5.49 -8.56
C GLU A 275 -6.96 -4.72 -7.29
N GLN A 276 -7.86 -3.73 -7.42
CA GLN A 276 -8.37 -2.96 -6.29
C GLN A 276 -9.77 -2.43 -6.62
N ALA A 277 -10.64 -2.34 -5.61
CA ALA A 277 -11.99 -1.84 -5.78
C ALA A 277 -12.45 -1.02 -4.56
N THR A 278 -11.57 -0.19 -4.00
CA THR A 278 -11.84 0.62 -2.79
C THR A 278 -13.14 1.43 -2.88
N PHE A 279 -13.45 2.01 -4.05
CA PHE A 279 -14.71 2.73 -4.23
C PHE A 279 -15.93 1.79 -4.19
N HIS A 280 -15.85 0.58 -4.74
CA HIS A 280 -16.93 -0.41 -4.62
C HIS A 280 -17.03 -0.99 -3.19
N GLU A 281 -15.90 -1.14 -2.50
CA GLU A 281 -15.89 -1.53 -1.08
C GLU A 281 -16.61 -0.46 -0.24
N TRP A 282 -16.47 0.82 -0.61
CA TRP A 282 -17.23 1.92 -0.02
C TRP A 282 -18.70 1.93 -0.39
N LEU A 283 -19.05 1.68 -1.65
CA LEU A 283 -20.45 1.54 -2.05
C LEU A 283 -21.17 0.45 -1.26
N ASN A 284 -20.49 -0.67 -0.97
CA ASN A 284 -21.00 -1.76 -0.13
C ASN A 284 -20.69 -1.51 1.37
N SER A 285 -21.01 -0.33 1.89
CA SER A 285 -20.83 -0.03 3.31
C SER A 285 -21.94 0.88 3.85
N GLY A 286 -22.08 0.92 5.17
CA GLY A 286 -22.92 1.91 5.86
C GLY A 286 -22.49 3.35 5.54
N TYR A 287 -21.22 3.58 5.20
CA TYR A 287 -20.69 4.92 4.91
C TYR A 287 -21.28 5.51 3.63
N ALA A 288 -21.47 4.71 2.58
CA ALA A 288 -22.16 5.18 1.38
C ALA A 288 -23.63 5.51 1.68
N THR A 289 -24.30 4.68 2.49
CA THR A 289 -25.69 4.89 2.90
C THR A 289 -25.86 6.17 3.73
N ASP A 290 -24.92 6.45 4.63
CA ASP A 290 -24.90 7.62 5.50
C ASP A 290 -24.27 8.87 4.84
N ASN A 291 -23.93 8.79 3.56
CA ASN A 291 -23.30 9.85 2.80
C ASN A 291 -22.00 10.37 3.47
N ILE A 292 -21.21 9.44 4.01
CA ILE A 292 -19.85 9.69 4.49
C ILE A 292 -18.91 9.47 3.31
N THR A 293 -18.56 10.57 2.63
CA THR A 293 -17.74 10.53 1.41
C THR A 293 -16.26 10.33 1.71
N CYS A 294 -15.49 9.92 0.69
CA CYS A 294 -14.03 9.80 0.77
C CYS A 294 -13.39 11.07 1.35
N GLN A 295 -13.85 12.24 0.87
CA GLN A 295 -13.36 13.55 1.27
C GLN A 295 -13.54 13.81 2.77
N LYS A 296 -14.65 13.37 3.39
CA LYS A 296 -14.88 13.62 4.83
C LYS A 296 -13.79 13.02 5.73
N CYS A 297 -13.17 11.92 5.32
CA CYS A 297 -12.12 11.26 6.07
C CYS A 297 -10.71 11.64 5.58
N HIS A 298 -10.51 11.69 4.26
CA HIS A 298 -9.18 11.86 3.65
C HIS A 298 -8.83 13.32 3.32
N MET A 299 -9.81 14.22 3.33
CA MET A 299 -9.65 15.67 3.16
C MET A 299 -10.30 16.40 4.35
N PRO A 300 -9.69 16.33 5.55
CA PRO A 300 -10.34 16.73 6.78
C PRO A 300 -10.81 18.17 6.73
N GLU A 301 -12.07 18.36 7.08
CA GLU A 301 -12.76 19.63 7.05
C GLU A 301 -12.38 20.49 8.28
N VAL A 302 -12.12 21.77 8.05
CA VAL A 302 -12.12 22.81 9.08
C VAL A 302 -13.35 23.68 8.89
N THR A 303 -14.00 24.03 10.00
CA THR A 303 -15.21 24.87 9.99
C THR A 303 -14.89 26.35 9.89
N ASP A 304 -13.62 26.71 10.06
CA ASP A 304 -13.15 28.10 10.02
C ASP A 304 -13.40 28.75 8.65
N SER A 305 -13.53 30.07 8.66
CA SER A 305 -13.65 30.86 7.44
C SER A 305 -12.24 31.17 6.90
N VAL A 306 -11.86 30.53 5.80
CA VAL A 306 -10.50 30.60 5.24
C VAL A 306 -10.49 31.49 4.00
N VAL A 307 -9.58 32.46 3.93
CA VAL A 307 -9.28 33.15 2.66
C VAL A 307 -8.40 32.22 1.83
N ILE A 308 -8.97 31.62 0.79
CA ILE A 308 -8.36 30.46 0.08
C ILE A 308 -7.30 30.82 -0.96
N ALA A 309 -6.95 32.10 -1.12
CA ALA A 309 -5.95 32.53 -2.08
C ALA A 309 -5.19 33.78 -1.64
N ASN A 310 -3.86 33.72 -1.78
CA ASN A 310 -2.93 34.80 -1.49
C ASN A 310 -3.07 35.92 -2.53
N ASN A 311 -2.64 37.13 -2.16
CA ASN A 311 -2.51 38.28 -3.07
C ASN A 311 -3.81 38.73 -3.77
N ILE A 312 -4.98 38.26 -3.33
CA ILE A 312 -6.28 38.73 -3.82
C ILE A 312 -6.92 39.64 -2.78
N LEU A 313 -6.87 40.96 -3.07
CA LEU A 313 -7.47 41.96 -2.20
C LEU A 313 -8.97 41.72 -2.03
N ALA A 314 -9.42 41.73 -0.77
CA ALA A 314 -10.82 41.59 -0.38
C ALA A 314 -11.50 40.30 -0.88
N LEU A 315 -10.75 39.20 -1.06
CA LEU A 315 -11.35 37.89 -1.29
C LEU A 315 -12.16 37.46 -0.07
N ALA A 316 -13.45 37.19 -0.28
CA ALA A 316 -14.32 36.70 0.78
C ALA A 316 -13.87 35.32 1.26
N PRO A 317 -13.73 35.10 2.57
CA PRO A 317 -13.36 33.80 3.11
C PRO A 317 -14.46 32.77 2.86
N ARG A 318 -14.08 31.49 2.85
CA ARG A 318 -14.95 30.34 2.56
C ARG A 318 -14.97 29.37 3.72
N SER A 319 -16.13 28.76 3.95
CA SER A 319 -16.36 27.74 4.97
C SER A 319 -17.51 26.81 4.51
N PRO A 320 -17.47 25.52 4.86
CA PRO A 320 -16.33 24.84 5.47
C PRO A 320 -15.20 24.60 4.44
N PHE A 321 -13.98 24.34 4.90
CA PHE A 321 -12.79 24.18 4.05
C PHE A 321 -12.15 22.80 4.22
N ASN A 322 -11.90 22.10 3.12
CA ASN A 322 -11.28 20.76 3.13
C ASN A 322 -9.76 20.84 2.88
N GLN A 323 -8.99 20.34 3.83
CA GLN A 323 -7.53 20.24 3.71
C GLN A 323 -7.13 19.15 2.70
N HIS A 324 -5.94 19.29 2.11
CA HIS A 324 -5.45 18.39 1.04
C HIS A 324 -4.43 17.38 1.56
N GLN A 325 -4.65 16.87 2.76
CA GLN A 325 -3.74 15.93 3.44
C GLN A 325 -3.72 14.53 2.81
N PHE A 326 -4.81 14.11 2.15
CA PHE A 326 -4.97 12.82 1.46
C PHE A 326 -4.39 11.61 2.20
N SER A 327 -4.49 11.59 3.53
CA SER A 327 -3.79 10.60 4.35
C SER A 327 -4.33 9.20 4.05
N GLY A 328 -3.42 8.23 3.85
CA GLY A 328 -3.75 6.83 3.59
C GLY A 328 -2.96 5.90 4.50
N GLY A 329 -2.69 4.67 4.06
CA GLY A 329 -1.87 3.74 4.85
C GLY A 329 -0.37 3.78 4.60
N ASN A 330 0.10 4.53 3.59
CA ASN A 330 1.45 4.35 3.06
C ASN A 330 2.55 5.17 3.78
N ALA A 331 2.59 5.11 5.10
CA ALA A 331 3.60 5.80 5.91
C ALA A 331 5.04 5.40 5.50
N PHE A 332 5.23 4.12 5.17
CA PHE A 332 6.52 3.57 4.72
C PHE A 332 7.06 4.31 3.49
N MET A 333 6.27 4.45 2.42
CA MET A 333 6.76 5.12 1.20
C MET A 333 6.93 6.62 1.41
N ILE A 334 6.06 7.27 2.20
CA ILE A 334 6.23 8.70 2.52
C ILE A 334 7.58 8.92 3.23
N LYS A 335 7.93 8.06 4.20
CA LYS A 335 9.21 8.11 4.90
C LYS A 335 10.40 7.82 3.96
N LEU A 336 10.31 6.76 3.16
CA LEU A 336 11.35 6.39 2.19
C LEU A 336 11.60 7.52 1.18
N ILE A 337 10.54 8.13 0.66
CA ILE A 337 10.61 9.27 -0.27
C ILE A 337 11.25 10.47 0.43
N LYS A 338 10.85 10.80 1.68
CA LYS A 338 11.47 11.88 2.47
C LYS A 338 12.99 11.68 2.59
N GLU A 339 13.42 10.48 2.96
CA GLU A 339 14.83 10.14 3.17
C GLU A 339 15.65 10.16 1.86
N ASN A 340 14.99 9.99 0.71
CA ASN A 340 15.63 9.92 -0.61
C ASN A 340 15.26 11.08 -1.55
N LYS A 341 14.64 12.15 -1.03
CA LYS A 341 13.99 13.19 -1.84
C LYS A 341 14.92 13.86 -2.87
N THR A 342 16.19 14.06 -2.52
CA THR A 342 17.19 14.64 -3.43
C THR A 342 17.43 13.74 -4.65
N ALA A 343 17.58 12.43 -4.43
CA ALA A 343 17.77 11.46 -5.52
C ALA A 343 16.51 11.32 -6.39
N LEU A 344 15.33 11.55 -5.81
CA LEU A 344 14.03 11.52 -6.48
C LEU A 344 13.64 12.87 -7.11
N GLY A 345 14.48 13.90 -6.99
CA GLY A 345 14.24 15.23 -7.55
C GLY A 345 13.06 15.97 -6.90
N ILE A 346 12.82 15.75 -5.60
CA ILE A 346 11.75 16.35 -4.81
C ILE A 346 12.33 17.43 -3.90
N THR A 347 11.78 18.64 -3.97
CA THR A 347 12.28 19.83 -3.25
C THR A 347 11.43 20.20 -2.04
N ALA A 348 10.36 19.45 -1.74
CA ALA A 348 9.49 19.74 -0.62
C ALA A 348 10.26 19.76 0.73
N PRO A 349 9.99 20.73 1.61
CA PRO A 349 10.57 20.79 2.94
C PRO A 349 10.24 19.56 3.80
N ASP A 350 11.17 19.18 4.70
CA ASP A 350 10.98 18.03 5.60
C ASP A 350 9.77 18.21 6.52
N ILE A 351 9.51 19.45 6.96
CA ILE A 351 8.37 19.77 7.82
C ILE A 351 7.03 19.41 7.18
N ASN A 352 6.92 19.48 5.85
CA ASN A 352 5.69 19.12 5.14
C ASN A 352 5.52 17.59 5.11
N PHE A 353 6.61 16.83 4.92
CA PHE A 353 6.58 15.38 5.08
C PHE A 353 6.24 14.97 6.51
N ASP A 354 6.76 15.68 7.51
CA ASP A 354 6.45 15.42 8.92
C ASP A 354 4.97 15.67 9.24
N SER A 355 4.37 16.71 8.64
CA SER A 355 2.92 16.95 8.72
C SER A 355 2.12 15.80 8.11
N THR A 356 2.47 15.37 6.89
CA THR A 356 1.81 14.26 6.19
C THR A 356 1.96 12.93 6.94
N LEU A 357 3.13 12.64 7.51
CA LEU A 357 3.36 11.47 8.35
C LEU A 357 2.53 11.54 9.63
N ALA A 358 2.46 12.68 10.29
CA ALA A 358 1.65 12.86 11.50
C ALA A 358 0.15 12.64 11.21
N ALA A 359 -0.36 13.16 10.08
CA ALA A 359 -1.73 12.93 9.65
C ALA A 359 -1.99 11.44 9.32
N THR A 360 -1.04 10.79 8.64
CA THR A 360 -1.06 9.36 8.32
C THR A 360 -1.10 8.48 9.57
N TYR A 361 -0.21 8.71 10.55
CA TYR A 361 -0.22 7.95 11.81
C TYR A 361 -1.49 8.18 12.61
N ARG A 362 -2.01 9.42 12.65
CA ARG A 362 -3.29 9.72 13.32
C ARG A 362 -4.45 8.95 12.69
N LEU A 363 -4.52 8.88 11.36
CA LEU A 363 -5.53 8.09 10.65
C LEU A 363 -5.43 6.61 11.05
N LEU A 364 -4.24 6.03 10.89
CA LEU A 364 -3.98 4.62 11.15
C LEU A 364 -4.27 4.23 12.61
N GLN A 365 -3.77 5.01 13.57
CA GLN A 365 -3.82 4.65 14.99
C GLN A 365 -5.14 5.02 15.69
N GLN A 366 -5.91 5.94 15.13
CA GLN A 366 -7.10 6.48 15.82
C GLN A 366 -8.40 6.29 15.05
N LYS A 367 -8.33 6.17 13.71
CA LYS A 367 -9.51 6.19 12.84
C LYS A 367 -9.72 4.93 12.02
N THR A 368 -8.76 3.99 11.97
CA THR A 368 -8.86 2.81 11.10
C THR A 368 -9.43 1.57 11.78
N LEU A 369 -9.02 1.26 13.03
CA LEU A 369 -9.33 -0.02 13.65
C LEU A 369 -9.62 0.14 15.15
N THR A 370 -10.45 -0.75 15.71
CA THR A 370 -10.51 -1.00 17.15
C THR A 370 -10.19 -2.46 17.45
N LEU A 371 -9.30 -2.67 18.41
CA LEU A 371 -8.93 -4.00 18.93
C LEU A 371 -9.40 -4.13 20.37
N THR A 372 -10.03 -5.26 20.72
CA THR A 372 -10.43 -5.57 22.09
C THR A 372 -10.16 -7.03 22.38
N ALA A 373 -9.55 -7.33 23.52
CA ALA A 373 -9.29 -8.70 23.96
C ALA A 373 -10.27 -9.10 25.06
N PHE A 374 -10.78 -10.33 24.95
CA PHE A 374 -11.66 -10.96 25.93
C PHE A 374 -11.00 -12.22 26.44
N LEU A 375 -11.05 -12.42 27.76
CA LEU A 375 -10.78 -13.71 28.36
C LEU A 375 -12.11 -14.47 28.42
N ASP A 376 -12.27 -15.48 27.58
CA ASP A 376 -13.51 -16.26 27.53
C ASP A 376 -13.54 -17.30 28.64
N SER A 377 -12.45 -18.05 28.82
CA SER A 377 -12.30 -18.98 29.93
C SER A 377 -10.84 -19.38 30.17
N VAL A 378 -10.59 -20.00 31.32
CA VAL A 378 -9.33 -20.64 31.67
C VAL A 378 -9.65 -22.07 32.09
N SER A 379 -8.97 -23.03 31.47
CA SER A 379 -8.98 -24.43 31.89
C SER A 379 -7.60 -24.82 32.45
N THR A 380 -7.45 -26.05 32.91
CA THR A 380 -6.18 -26.53 33.45
C THR A 380 -5.08 -26.69 32.41
N ASP A 381 -5.44 -26.79 31.13
CA ASP A 381 -4.49 -27.00 30.03
C ASP A 381 -4.54 -25.93 28.93
N THR A 382 -5.61 -25.14 28.88
CA THR A 382 -5.86 -24.20 27.78
C THR A 382 -6.41 -22.87 28.31
N LEU A 383 -5.82 -21.77 27.84
CA LEU A 383 -6.29 -20.40 28.00
C LEU A 383 -7.05 -19.99 26.74
N PHE A 384 -8.32 -19.59 26.90
CA PHE A 384 -9.20 -19.19 25.81
C PHE A 384 -9.32 -17.68 25.75
N ILE A 385 -8.65 -17.07 24.77
CA ILE A 385 -8.69 -15.63 24.50
C ILE A 385 -9.44 -15.40 23.20
N ARG A 386 -10.25 -14.35 23.13
CA ARG A 386 -10.90 -13.93 21.89
C ARG A 386 -10.58 -12.48 21.60
N LEU A 387 -10.13 -12.20 20.39
CA LEU A 387 -9.81 -10.85 19.92
C LEU A 387 -10.93 -10.37 19.01
N ARG A 388 -11.59 -9.28 19.39
CA ARG A 388 -12.51 -8.56 18.51
C ARG A 388 -11.76 -7.49 17.75
N ILE A 389 -11.82 -7.57 16.43
CA ILE A 389 -11.12 -6.68 15.51
C ILE A 389 -12.20 -5.99 14.67
N ALA A 390 -12.39 -4.68 14.86
CA ALA A 390 -13.46 -3.92 14.21
C ALA A 390 -12.90 -2.86 13.27
N ASN A 391 -13.34 -2.93 12.01
CA ASN A 391 -13.00 -1.94 11.00
C ASN A 391 -13.79 -0.64 11.24
N LYS A 392 -13.08 0.49 11.23
CA LYS A 392 -13.67 1.83 11.29
C LYS A 392 -13.59 2.56 9.95
N ALA A 393 -12.95 1.99 8.95
CA ALA A 393 -12.96 2.53 7.60
C ALA A 393 -14.28 2.21 6.89
N GLY A 394 -14.68 3.07 5.96
CA GLY A 394 -15.83 2.85 5.08
C GLY A 394 -15.48 2.02 3.84
N HIS A 395 -14.47 1.16 3.90
CA HIS A 395 -14.03 0.23 2.85
C HIS A 395 -13.28 -0.93 3.53
N LYS A 396 -12.83 -1.96 2.81
CA LYS A 396 -12.10 -3.07 3.46
C LYS A 396 -10.82 -2.55 4.12
N PHE A 397 -10.35 -3.21 5.18
CA PHE A 397 -9.07 -2.92 5.81
C PHE A 397 -8.13 -4.14 5.79
N PRO A 398 -6.93 -4.02 5.21
CA PRO A 398 -6.48 -2.91 4.36
C PRO A 398 -7.17 -2.88 2.98
N SER A 399 -7.30 -1.71 2.35
CA SER A 399 -7.81 -1.57 0.97
C SER A 399 -6.70 -1.16 -0.01
N GLY A 400 -7.01 -1.19 -1.30
CA GLY A 400 -6.14 -0.75 -2.39
C GLY A 400 -5.18 -1.84 -2.85
N TYR A 401 -3.94 -1.44 -3.12
CA TYR A 401 -2.92 -2.29 -3.76
C TYR A 401 -2.68 -3.63 -3.03
N PRO A 402 -2.63 -4.79 -3.74
CA PRO A 402 -2.56 -6.13 -3.13
C PRO A 402 -1.40 -6.40 -2.16
N SER A 403 -0.33 -5.60 -2.16
CA SER A 403 0.76 -5.78 -1.20
C SER A 403 0.42 -5.37 0.24
N ARG A 404 -0.74 -4.73 0.50
CA ARG A 404 -1.10 -4.25 1.84
C ARG A 404 -1.58 -5.43 2.69
N ARG A 405 -1.04 -5.55 3.91
CA ARG A 405 -1.54 -6.52 4.90
C ARG A 405 -1.63 -5.95 6.31
N ALA A 406 -2.54 -6.50 7.10
CA ALA A 406 -2.59 -6.30 8.54
C ALA A 406 -2.32 -7.62 9.27
N VAL A 407 -1.47 -7.57 10.30
CA VAL A 407 -0.97 -8.73 11.05
C VAL A 407 -1.49 -8.65 12.48
N VAL A 408 -2.18 -9.69 12.95
CA VAL A 408 -2.58 -9.82 14.35
C VAL A 408 -1.46 -10.49 15.13
N GLN A 409 -0.88 -9.75 16.07
CA GLN A 409 0.10 -10.26 17.01
C GLN A 409 -0.55 -10.53 18.36
N LEU A 410 -0.26 -11.70 18.93
CA LEU A 410 -0.61 -12.01 20.31
C LEU A 410 0.63 -12.59 21.00
N VAL A 411 1.01 -12.00 22.14
CA VAL A 411 2.13 -12.43 22.98
C VAL A 411 1.61 -12.63 24.40
N VAL A 412 1.88 -13.81 24.97
CA VAL A 412 1.57 -14.16 26.35
C VAL A 412 2.86 -14.35 27.12
N THR A 413 3.01 -13.61 28.22
CA THR A 413 4.17 -13.70 29.10
C THR A 413 3.76 -14.05 30.52
N ASP A 414 4.66 -14.67 31.27
CA ASP A 414 4.49 -14.85 32.71
C ASP A 414 4.91 -13.60 33.52
N GLN A 415 4.93 -13.75 34.84
CA GLN A 415 5.30 -12.67 35.77
C GLN A 415 6.80 -12.32 35.75
N MET A 416 7.65 -13.18 35.18
CA MET A 416 9.07 -12.96 34.95
C MET A 416 9.37 -12.37 33.57
N LEU A 417 8.32 -12.12 32.77
CA LEU A 417 8.37 -11.67 31.37
C LEU A 417 8.89 -12.73 30.40
N ASP A 418 8.86 -14.01 30.78
CA ASP A 418 9.18 -15.11 29.87
C ASP A 418 7.98 -15.40 28.96
N THR A 419 8.24 -15.56 27.66
CA THR A 419 7.19 -15.83 26.66
C THR A 419 6.65 -17.26 26.80
N VAL A 420 5.35 -17.38 27.07
CA VAL A 420 4.61 -18.65 27.12
C VAL A 420 4.03 -18.99 25.76
N PHE A 421 3.52 -18.00 25.03
CA PHE A 421 2.96 -18.16 23.69
C PHE A 421 3.19 -16.89 22.87
N GLN A 422 3.43 -17.03 21.57
CA GLN A 422 3.44 -15.92 20.64
C GLN A 422 2.96 -16.35 19.25
N SER A 423 2.25 -15.47 18.56
CA SER A 423 1.75 -15.63 17.19
C SER A 423 1.77 -14.25 16.50
N GLY A 424 1.99 -14.21 15.19
CA GLY A 424 2.06 -12.94 14.43
C GLY A 424 3.21 -12.03 14.83
N THR A 425 4.35 -12.61 15.23
CA THR A 425 5.57 -11.85 15.54
C THR A 425 6.47 -11.72 14.31
N PHE A 426 7.22 -10.63 14.22
CA PHE A 426 8.11 -10.36 13.10
C PHE A 426 9.54 -10.83 13.37
N ASP A 427 10.24 -11.25 12.32
CA ASP A 427 11.68 -11.54 12.36
C ASP A 427 12.53 -10.27 12.17
N SER A 428 13.85 -10.42 12.09
CA SER A 428 14.78 -9.30 11.87
C SER A 428 14.70 -8.68 10.48
N ASN A 429 14.03 -9.34 9.53
CA ASN A 429 13.77 -8.82 8.19
C ASN A 429 12.37 -8.17 8.08
N PHE A 430 11.64 -8.08 9.19
CA PHE A 430 10.26 -7.60 9.27
C PHE A 430 9.26 -8.46 8.48
N GLU A 431 9.59 -9.72 8.25
CA GLU A 431 8.64 -10.73 7.76
C GLU A 431 7.95 -11.39 8.97
N VAL A 432 6.71 -11.87 8.77
CA VAL A 432 6.01 -12.60 9.83
C VAL A 432 6.68 -13.97 10.00
N LYS A 433 7.02 -14.33 11.25
CA LYS A 433 7.65 -15.62 11.53
C LYS A 433 6.73 -16.78 11.21
N ASN A 434 7.30 -17.84 10.65
CA ASN A 434 6.63 -19.10 10.31
C ASN A 434 5.48 -18.94 9.29
N ILE A 435 5.50 -17.90 8.46
CA ILE A 435 4.51 -17.73 7.40
C ILE A 435 4.56 -18.92 6.43
N ASP A 436 3.39 -19.42 6.03
CA ASP A 436 3.27 -20.46 5.02
C ASP A 436 3.89 -19.98 3.68
N PRO A 437 4.78 -20.76 3.05
CA PRO A 437 5.39 -20.40 1.76
C PRO A 437 4.39 -20.16 0.62
N ALA A 438 3.19 -20.74 0.69
CA ALA A 438 2.11 -20.40 -0.22
C ALA A 438 1.44 -19.10 0.24
N PHE A 439 0.67 -19.16 1.33
CA PHE A 439 0.07 -18.01 2.03
C PHE A 439 -0.66 -18.53 3.28
N GLU A 440 -0.84 -17.68 4.31
CA GLU A 440 -1.61 -18.06 5.50
C GLU A 440 -3.11 -18.16 5.18
N PRO A 441 -3.83 -19.21 5.63
CA PRO A 441 -5.29 -19.23 5.56
C PRO A 441 -5.89 -18.16 6.48
N HIS A 442 -7.20 -17.99 6.42
CA HIS A 442 -7.91 -17.24 7.45
C HIS A 442 -8.18 -18.16 8.64
N TYR A 443 -7.71 -17.78 9.83
CA TYR A 443 -7.93 -18.52 11.06
C TYR A 443 -9.09 -17.92 11.85
N ASN A 444 -10.18 -18.67 11.95
CA ASN A 444 -11.15 -18.51 13.03
C ASN A 444 -10.49 -18.80 14.38
N MET A 445 -9.71 -19.88 14.43
CA MET A 445 -9.05 -20.38 15.64
C MET A 445 -7.54 -20.55 15.45
N ILE A 446 -6.76 -19.98 16.37
CA ILE A 446 -5.32 -20.17 16.50
C ILE A 446 -5.04 -21.00 17.75
N ASN A 447 -4.44 -22.18 17.57
CA ASN A 447 -4.07 -23.10 18.65
C ASN A 447 -2.59 -23.51 18.63
N HIS A 448 -1.83 -23.03 17.63
CA HIS A 448 -0.40 -23.24 17.51
C HIS A 448 0.36 -21.92 17.27
N ALA A 449 1.54 -21.80 17.87
CA ALA A 449 2.39 -20.61 17.75
C ALA A 449 2.94 -20.36 16.34
N SER A 450 2.86 -21.35 15.44
CA SER A 450 3.22 -21.20 14.03
C SER A 450 2.12 -20.55 13.19
N GLN A 451 0.88 -20.49 13.67
CA GLN A 451 -0.24 -19.90 12.93
C GLN A 451 -0.27 -18.40 13.17
N SER A 452 -0.50 -17.61 12.12
CA SER A 452 -0.58 -16.16 12.20
C SER A 452 -1.79 -15.64 11.43
N GLN A 453 -2.65 -14.85 12.08
CA GLN A 453 -3.79 -14.23 11.40
C GLN A 453 -3.33 -13.02 10.59
N LEU A 454 -3.43 -13.13 9.26
CA LEU A 454 -3.09 -12.09 8.30
C LEU A 454 -4.34 -11.69 7.51
N TYR A 455 -4.67 -10.40 7.51
CA TYR A 455 -5.68 -9.79 6.64
C TYR A 455 -5.04 -9.24 5.38
N GLU A 456 -5.27 -9.88 4.25
CA GLU A 456 -4.62 -9.57 2.97
C GLU A 456 -5.44 -10.10 1.78
N MET A 457 -5.09 -9.63 0.59
CA MET A 457 -5.50 -10.25 -0.68
C MET A 457 -4.32 -11.04 -1.24
N VAL A 458 -4.55 -12.28 -1.66
CA VAL A 458 -3.57 -13.12 -2.33
C VAL A 458 -4.06 -13.38 -3.75
N MET A 459 -3.27 -12.97 -4.73
CA MET A 459 -3.55 -13.16 -6.14
C MET A 459 -3.02 -14.52 -6.61
N GLY A 460 -3.79 -15.18 -7.45
CA GLY A 460 -3.40 -16.40 -8.15
C GLY A 460 -3.36 -16.19 -9.65
N ASP A 461 -2.38 -16.81 -10.30
CA ASP A 461 -2.32 -16.88 -11.75
C ASP A 461 -3.30 -17.93 -12.32
N VAL A 462 -3.30 -18.07 -13.64
CA VAL A 462 -4.12 -19.05 -14.39
C VAL A 462 -3.86 -20.51 -14.02
N THR A 463 -2.77 -20.81 -13.31
CA THR A 463 -2.43 -22.15 -12.80
C THR A 463 -2.88 -22.39 -11.36
N GLY A 464 -3.34 -21.34 -10.68
CA GLY A 464 -3.64 -21.36 -9.24
C GLY A 464 -2.41 -21.15 -8.35
N SER A 465 -1.28 -20.75 -8.92
CA SER A 465 -0.08 -20.42 -8.16
C SER A 465 -0.13 -18.97 -7.70
N VAL A 466 0.41 -18.68 -6.51
CA VAL A 466 0.54 -17.31 -6.02
C VAL A 466 1.40 -16.49 -6.98
N THR A 467 0.94 -15.29 -7.31
CA THR A 467 1.71 -14.33 -8.11
C THR A 467 1.63 -12.94 -7.52
N THR A 468 2.70 -12.17 -7.68
CA THR A 468 2.67 -10.73 -7.39
C THR A 468 2.63 -9.91 -8.68
N VAL A 469 2.78 -10.52 -9.86
CA VAL A 469 2.66 -9.90 -11.19
C VAL A 469 1.21 -9.57 -11.47
N LEU A 470 0.90 -8.29 -11.64
CA LEU A 470 -0.47 -7.79 -11.71
C LEU A 470 -1.17 -8.26 -12.98
N GLU A 471 -0.46 -8.26 -14.12
CA GLU A 471 -1.05 -8.72 -15.39
C GLU A 471 -1.36 -10.23 -15.38
N ARG A 472 -0.64 -11.02 -14.58
CA ARG A 472 -0.85 -12.47 -14.44
C ARG A 472 -1.95 -12.83 -13.44
N ALA A 473 -2.40 -11.89 -12.62
CA ALA A 473 -3.47 -12.15 -11.67
C ALA A 473 -4.77 -12.48 -12.42
N ASP A 474 -5.29 -13.69 -12.19
CA ASP A 474 -6.50 -14.21 -12.87
C ASP A 474 -7.61 -14.54 -11.86
N GLN A 475 -7.24 -14.92 -10.65
CA GLN A 475 -8.18 -15.26 -9.58
C GLN A 475 -7.68 -14.78 -8.22
N MET A 476 -8.59 -14.58 -7.28
CA MET A 476 -8.23 -14.38 -5.87
C MET A 476 -8.13 -15.76 -5.21
N LEU A 477 -6.97 -16.06 -4.61
CA LEU A 477 -6.80 -17.27 -3.80
C LEU A 477 -7.33 -17.06 -2.37
N LYS A 478 -7.24 -15.82 -1.89
CA LYS A 478 -7.70 -15.35 -0.59
C LYS A 478 -8.02 -13.86 -0.67
N ASP A 479 -9.12 -13.44 -0.07
CA ASP A 479 -9.38 -12.05 0.30
C ASP A 479 -10.21 -12.05 1.57
N ASN A 480 -9.48 -12.01 2.69
CA ASN A 480 -10.06 -11.90 4.03
C ASN A 480 -9.88 -10.49 4.60
N ARG A 481 -9.54 -9.47 3.79
CA ARG A 481 -9.39 -8.09 4.26
C ARG A 481 -10.69 -7.68 4.95
N LEU A 482 -10.58 -7.07 6.13
CA LEU A 482 -11.69 -6.89 7.06
C LEU A 482 -12.75 -5.94 6.44
N PRO A 483 -14.00 -6.38 6.19
CA PRO A 483 -15.02 -5.54 5.57
C PRO A 483 -15.40 -4.33 6.44
N PRO A 484 -15.96 -3.26 5.84
CA PRO A 484 -16.55 -2.17 6.61
C PRO A 484 -17.89 -2.59 7.23
N GLU A 485 -18.36 -1.80 8.19
CA GLU A 485 -19.74 -1.92 8.68
C GLU A 485 -20.74 -1.73 7.52
N GLY A 486 -21.84 -2.50 7.54
CA GLY A 486 -22.87 -2.50 6.50
C GLY A 486 -22.55 -3.34 5.26
N PHE A 487 -21.38 -3.98 5.19
CA PHE A 487 -20.95 -4.76 4.04
C PHE A 487 -21.69 -6.10 3.93
N VAL A 488 -22.41 -6.33 2.84
CA VAL A 488 -23.23 -7.55 2.65
C VAL A 488 -22.98 -8.23 1.30
N SER A 489 -23.14 -9.56 1.27
CA SER A 489 -22.97 -10.38 0.06
C SER A 489 -24.09 -10.17 -0.97
N THR A 490 -25.22 -9.62 -0.56
CA THR A 490 -26.37 -9.33 -1.45
C THR A 490 -26.29 -7.97 -2.12
N HIS A 491 -25.25 -7.17 -1.86
CA HIS A 491 -25.12 -5.85 -2.45
C HIS A 491 -24.84 -5.94 -3.97
N PRO A 492 -25.39 -5.04 -4.82
CA PRO A 492 -25.22 -5.13 -6.27
C PRO A 492 -23.78 -5.09 -6.78
N VAL A 493 -22.84 -4.55 -6.01
CA VAL A 493 -21.41 -4.49 -6.38
C VAL A 493 -20.56 -5.59 -5.73
N TYR A 494 -21.17 -6.56 -5.03
CA TYR A 494 -20.45 -7.58 -4.27
C TYR A 494 -19.53 -8.44 -5.16
N ASP A 495 -19.88 -8.62 -6.43
CA ASP A 495 -19.08 -9.31 -7.46
C ASP A 495 -17.66 -8.75 -7.63
N THR A 496 -17.45 -7.47 -7.34
CA THR A 496 -16.12 -6.83 -7.41
C THR A 496 -15.38 -6.77 -6.08
N VAL A 497 -16.02 -7.15 -4.97
CA VAL A 497 -15.47 -6.97 -3.61
C VAL A 497 -15.60 -8.23 -2.76
N GLN A 498 -15.73 -9.39 -3.39
CA GLN A 498 -16.03 -10.65 -2.73
C GLN A 498 -15.10 -10.95 -1.55
N ILE A 499 -15.63 -11.61 -0.51
CA ILE A 499 -14.80 -12.30 0.48
C ILE A 499 -14.41 -13.64 -0.15
N VAL A 500 -13.13 -14.00 -0.10
CA VAL A 500 -12.60 -15.19 -0.79
C VAL A 500 -11.77 -16.04 0.17
N GLY A 501 -11.95 -17.36 0.12
CA GLY A 501 -11.26 -18.32 0.99
C GLY A 501 -12.00 -18.61 2.29
N ASP A 502 -11.27 -19.03 3.32
CA ASP A 502 -11.83 -19.61 4.56
C ASP A 502 -12.69 -18.62 5.37
N ALA A 503 -12.48 -17.31 5.19
CA ALA A 503 -13.29 -16.27 5.85
C ALA A 503 -14.79 -16.33 5.49
N LEU A 504 -15.17 -16.97 4.38
CA LEU A 504 -16.58 -17.17 4.02
C LEU A 504 -17.31 -18.12 4.97
N THR A 505 -16.61 -19.14 5.47
CA THR A 505 -17.18 -20.18 6.35
C THR A 505 -17.00 -19.85 7.81
N ASP A 506 -16.25 -18.80 8.13
CA ASP A 506 -16.14 -18.26 9.46
C ASP A 506 -17.52 -17.73 9.93
N PRO A 507 -18.01 -18.18 11.11
CA PRO A 507 -19.31 -17.79 11.66
C PRO A 507 -19.36 -16.38 12.25
N ASP A 508 -18.23 -15.76 12.57
CA ASP A 508 -18.16 -14.43 13.18
C ASP A 508 -17.25 -13.43 12.45
N PHE A 509 -16.71 -13.80 11.28
CA PHE A 509 -16.18 -12.87 10.27
C PHE A 509 -17.30 -12.13 9.52
N ASN A 510 -17.38 -10.81 9.74
CA ASN A 510 -18.39 -9.89 9.22
C ASN A 510 -19.85 -10.30 9.53
N LYS A 511 -20.04 -11.16 10.54
CA LYS A 511 -21.33 -11.75 10.89
C LYS A 511 -21.64 -11.65 12.38
N ASN A 512 -22.92 -11.66 12.71
CA ASN A 512 -23.42 -11.92 14.05
C ASN A 512 -24.60 -12.88 13.94
N ALA A 513 -24.36 -14.14 14.29
CA ALA A 513 -25.29 -15.25 14.08
C ALA A 513 -25.73 -15.37 12.61
N PHE A 514 -26.92 -14.84 12.26
CA PHE A 514 -27.50 -14.95 10.92
C PHE A 514 -27.47 -13.64 10.12
N SER A 515 -26.86 -12.59 10.65
CA SER A 515 -26.79 -11.27 9.99
C SER A 515 -25.36 -10.96 9.54
N GLU A 516 -25.21 -10.51 8.30
CA GLU A 516 -23.96 -9.98 7.74
C GLU A 516 -23.84 -8.46 7.97
N GLY A 517 -22.65 -7.91 7.76
CA GLY A 517 -22.38 -6.47 7.77
C GLY A 517 -21.92 -5.92 9.10
N THR A 518 -21.38 -6.75 9.99
CA THR A 518 -20.86 -6.27 11.28
C THR A 518 -19.60 -5.43 11.15
N GLY A 519 -18.81 -5.59 10.08
CA GLY A 519 -17.50 -4.98 9.91
C GLY A 519 -16.47 -5.44 10.96
N VAL A 520 -16.68 -6.62 11.53
CA VAL A 520 -15.93 -7.17 12.68
C VAL A 520 -15.47 -8.58 12.36
N ASP A 521 -14.31 -8.95 12.89
CA ASP A 521 -13.84 -10.33 12.99
C ASP A 521 -13.58 -10.69 14.47
N PHE A 522 -13.80 -11.95 14.84
CA PHE A 522 -13.41 -12.49 16.13
C PHE A 522 -12.40 -13.62 15.94
N VAL A 523 -11.15 -13.38 16.35
CA VAL A 523 -10.11 -14.42 16.28
C VAL A 523 -9.99 -15.10 17.63
N HIS A 524 -10.14 -16.42 17.66
CA HIS A 524 -10.16 -17.24 18.87
C HIS A 524 -8.79 -17.89 19.09
N TYR A 525 -8.16 -17.62 20.22
CA TYR A 525 -6.88 -18.20 20.60
C TYR A 525 -7.08 -19.25 21.69
N HIS A 526 -6.62 -20.48 21.41
CA HIS A 526 -6.59 -21.60 22.34
C HIS A 526 -5.15 -21.88 22.71
N ILE A 527 -4.70 -21.27 23.81
CA ILE A 527 -3.28 -21.22 24.16
C ILE A 527 -2.97 -22.33 25.17
N PRO A 528 -2.07 -23.29 24.85
CA PRO A 528 -1.68 -24.32 25.79
C PRO A 528 -0.98 -23.73 27.03
N VAL A 529 -1.48 -24.04 28.22
CA VAL A 529 -0.96 -23.59 29.53
C VAL A 529 -0.79 -24.74 30.53
N SER A 530 -0.83 -26.00 30.07
CA SER A 530 -0.85 -27.20 30.92
C SER A 530 0.30 -27.35 31.92
N SER A 531 1.45 -26.70 31.68
CA SER A 531 2.59 -26.69 32.59
C SER A 531 2.73 -25.41 33.42
N TYR A 532 1.83 -24.44 33.24
CA TYR A 532 1.95 -23.11 33.83
C TYR A 532 1.07 -22.91 35.05
N SER A 533 1.65 -22.41 36.14
CA SER A 533 0.93 -21.93 37.31
C SER A 533 1.27 -20.48 37.59
N GLY A 534 0.26 -19.62 37.75
CA GLY A 534 0.46 -18.20 37.99
C GLY A 534 -0.47 -17.31 37.18
N ILE A 535 -0.14 -16.03 37.12
CA ILE A 535 -0.88 -15.03 36.33
C ILE A 535 -0.13 -14.79 35.02
N LEU A 536 -0.84 -14.87 33.90
CA LEU A 536 -0.31 -14.52 32.59
C LEU A 536 -0.73 -13.11 32.19
N SER A 537 0.16 -12.41 31.49
CA SER A 537 -0.12 -11.17 30.78
C SER A 537 -0.32 -11.49 29.31
N VAL A 538 -1.48 -11.15 28.78
CA VAL A 538 -1.82 -11.30 27.35
C VAL A 538 -1.78 -9.92 26.71
N SER A 539 -0.86 -9.72 25.78
CA SER A 539 -0.73 -8.51 24.98
C SER A 539 -1.09 -8.84 23.53
N ALA A 540 -2.05 -8.10 22.97
CA ALA A 540 -2.44 -8.23 21.57
C ALA A 540 -2.25 -6.89 20.84
N ALA A 541 -1.85 -6.96 19.58
CA ALA A 541 -1.64 -5.80 18.73
C ALA A 541 -1.99 -6.12 17.28
N VAL A 542 -2.42 -5.12 16.52
CA VAL A 542 -2.53 -5.21 15.06
C VAL A 542 -1.50 -4.28 14.44
N TYR A 543 -0.70 -4.82 13.52
CA TYR A 543 0.31 -4.09 12.77
C TYR A 543 -0.11 -3.98 11.31
N TYR A 544 0.12 -2.83 10.70
CA TYR A 544 -0.07 -2.62 9.26
C TYR A 544 1.28 -2.61 8.56
N GLN A 545 1.38 -3.33 7.44
CA GLN A 545 2.56 -3.35 6.59
C GLN A 545 2.18 -2.94 5.16
N THR A 546 2.83 -1.88 4.67
CA THR A 546 2.66 -1.38 3.31
C THR A 546 3.06 -2.43 2.27
N VAL A 547 4.23 -3.02 2.44
CA VAL A 547 4.81 -3.97 1.49
C VAL A 547 5.64 -4.98 2.29
N PRO A 548 5.21 -6.25 2.37
CA PRO A 548 5.98 -7.25 3.08
C PRO A 548 7.18 -7.71 2.26
N PRO A 549 8.27 -8.16 2.91
CA PRO A 549 9.44 -8.70 2.21
C PRO A 549 9.09 -9.77 1.17
N GLY A 550 8.24 -10.75 1.53
CA GLY A 550 7.83 -11.83 0.63
C GLY A 550 7.17 -11.36 -0.67
N TYR A 551 6.41 -10.25 -0.64
CA TYR A 551 5.77 -9.69 -1.86
C TYR A 551 6.80 -9.14 -2.85
N LEU A 552 7.99 -8.76 -2.39
CA LEU A 552 9.03 -8.17 -3.23
C LEU A 552 9.97 -9.20 -3.85
N GLU A 553 9.94 -10.46 -3.39
CA GLU A 553 10.89 -11.49 -3.81
C GLU A 553 10.87 -11.72 -5.32
N GLU A 554 9.68 -11.88 -5.91
CA GLU A 554 9.51 -12.09 -7.35
C GLU A 554 10.08 -10.90 -8.15
N MET A 555 9.76 -9.66 -7.76
CA MET A 555 10.30 -8.46 -8.41
C MET A 555 11.82 -8.32 -8.24
N PHE A 556 12.33 -8.60 -7.04
CA PHE A 556 13.77 -8.48 -6.76
C PHE A 556 14.61 -9.58 -7.38
N ALA A 557 14.01 -10.63 -7.95
CA ALA A 557 14.72 -11.59 -8.81
C ALA A 557 15.12 -11.01 -10.17
N TYR A 558 14.52 -9.88 -10.60
CA TYR A 558 14.86 -9.16 -11.82
C TYR A 558 15.86 -8.02 -11.56
N SER A 559 16.45 -7.48 -12.62
CA SER A 559 17.31 -6.28 -12.53
C SER A 559 16.94 -5.27 -13.62
N SER A 560 16.81 -4.03 -13.19
CA SER A 560 16.67 -2.83 -14.01
C SER A 560 17.05 -1.63 -13.14
N ALA A 561 17.35 -0.48 -13.75
CA ALA A 561 17.68 0.72 -12.99
C ALA A 561 16.61 1.08 -11.95
N ALA A 562 15.32 0.92 -12.28
CA ALA A 562 14.21 1.21 -11.35
C ALA A 562 14.12 0.18 -10.22
N ILE A 563 14.23 -1.12 -10.53
CA ILE A 563 14.20 -2.19 -9.53
C ILE A 563 15.39 -2.08 -8.58
N ASP A 564 16.59 -1.89 -9.11
CA ASP A 564 17.81 -1.81 -8.31
C ASP A 564 17.82 -0.56 -7.41
N THR A 565 17.32 0.58 -7.91
CA THR A 565 17.15 1.80 -7.12
C THR A 565 16.19 1.58 -5.95
N PHE A 566 15.00 1.04 -6.20
CA PHE A 566 14.03 0.78 -5.15
C PHE A 566 14.53 -0.28 -4.16
N ARG A 567 15.20 -1.34 -4.64
CA ARG A 567 15.79 -2.38 -3.79
C ARG A 567 16.75 -1.79 -2.77
N ASN A 568 17.65 -0.91 -3.21
CA ASN A 568 18.61 -0.25 -2.31
C ASN A 568 17.89 0.61 -1.28
N MET A 569 16.98 1.49 -1.73
CA MET A 569 16.18 2.33 -0.82
C MET A 569 15.38 1.50 0.18
N TYR A 570 14.81 0.36 -0.24
CA TYR A 570 14.02 -0.53 0.62
C TYR A 570 14.86 -1.16 1.72
N PHE A 571 16.06 -1.66 1.42
CA PHE A 571 16.93 -2.29 2.42
C PHE A 571 17.60 -1.30 3.37
N GLU A 572 17.78 -0.04 2.94
CA GLU A 572 18.28 1.05 3.78
C GLU A 572 17.18 1.68 4.66
N ALA A 573 15.91 1.57 4.25
CA ALA A 573 14.79 2.16 4.96
C ALA A 573 14.47 1.45 6.29
N ASP A 574 13.86 2.20 7.20
CA ASP A 574 13.16 1.64 8.35
C ASP A 574 11.86 0.96 7.89
N ARG A 575 11.85 -0.37 7.98
CA ARG A 575 10.76 -1.24 7.55
C ARG A 575 9.84 -1.67 8.69
N THR A 576 9.95 -1.03 9.86
CA THR A 576 9.12 -1.34 11.03
C THR A 576 7.63 -1.20 10.68
N PRO A 577 6.82 -2.26 10.84
CA PRO A 577 5.37 -2.19 10.62
C PRO A 577 4.71 -1.17 11.54
N VAL A 578 3.66 -0.50 11.06
CA VAL A 578 2.96 0.53 11.83
C VAL A 578 2.03 -0.14 12.84
N LEU A 579 2.23 0.11 14.14
CA LEU A 579 1.29 -0.30 15.17
C LEU A 579 -0.03 0.46 14.99
N MET A 580 -1.13 -0.27 14.80
CA MET A 580 -2.48 0.26 14.57
C MET A 580 -3.27 0.40 15.86
N ALA A 581 -3.34 -0.70 16.63
CA ALA A 581 -4.07 -0.77 17.87
C ALA A 581 -3.43 -1.86 18.75
N SER A 582 -3.49 -1.69 20.06
CA SER A 582 -3.06 -2.71 21.02
C SER A 582 -4.01 -2.76 22.22
N THR A 583 -4.01 -3.89 22.88
CA THR A 583 -4.78 -4.13 24.11
C THR A 583 -4.00 -5.12 24.97
N GLN A 584 -4.23 -5.06 26.28
CA GLN A 584 -3.63 -5.97 27.23
C GLN A 584 -4.67 -6.42 28.26
N LEU A 585 -4.57 -7.67 28.70
CA LEU A 585 -5.31 -8.18 29.84
C LEU A 585 -4.44 -9.09 30.71
N LEU A 586 -4.85 -9.25 31.96
CA LEU A 586 -4.25 -10.22 32.89
C LEU A 586 -5.22 -11.38 33.08
N THR A 587 -4.69 -12.60 33.16
CA THR A 587 -5.51 -13.76 33.52
C THR A 587 -5.73 -13.81 35.03
N PRO A 588 -6.78 -14.51 35.49
CA PRO A 588 -6.79 -15.09 36.83
C PRO A 588 -5.59 -16.02 37.06
N VAL A 589 -5.35 -16.41 38.31
CA VAL A 589 -4.34 -17.41 38.65
C VAL A 589 -4.71 -18.75 37.99
N ILE A 590 -3.87 -19.21 37.09
CA ILE A 590 -3.93 -20.52 36.46
C ILE A 590 -3.25 -21.50 37.42
N ASN A 591 -3.90 -22.63 37.68
CA ASN A 591 -3.30 -23.73 38.43
C ASN A 591 -3.00 -24.86 37.44
N ALA A 592 -1.71 -25.12 37.19
CA ALA A 592 -1.31 -26.26 36.38
C ALA A 592 -1.85 -27.54 37.04
N MET A 593 -2.25 -28.50 36.21
CA MET A 593 -2.31 -29.86 36.71
C MET A 593 -0.89 -30.27 37.13
N PRO A 594 -0.70 -30.94 38.29
CA PRO A 594 0.59 -31.52 38.62
C PRO A 594 1.01 -32.40 37.45
N GLN A 595 2.11 -32.03 36.79
CA GLN A 595 2.65 -32.80 35.69
C GLN A 595 2.94 -34.20 36.25
N ILE A 596 2.24 -35.22 35.77
CA ILE A 596 2.57 -36.60 36.05
C ILE A 596 3.93 -36.80 35.38
N ALA A 597 5.01 -36.73 36.16
CA ALA A 597 6.34 -37.03 35.66
C ALA A 597 6.30 -38.46 35.11
N VAL A 598 6.39 -38.61 33.78
CA VAL A 598 6.66 -39.91 33.16
C VAL A 598 8.11 -40.21 33.46
N SER A 599 8.39 -40.65 34.68
CA SER A 599 9.70 -41.16 35.02
C SER A 599 9.74 -42.63 34.57
N HIS A 600 10.82 -42.99 33.85
CA HIS A 600 11.12 -44.36 33.40
C HIS A 600 11.43 -45.34 34.54
N GLN A 601 11.19 -44.96 35.80
CA GLN A 601 11.48 -45.78 36.97
C GLN A 601 10.50 -46.95 37.14
N LEU A 602 9.27 -46.83 36.61
CA LEU A 602 8.29 -47.91 36.55
C LEU A 602 7.95 -48.19 35.08
N ASN A 603 8.08 -49.45 34.65
CA ASN A 603 7.66 -49.89 33.32
C ASN A 603 6.57 -50.96 33.46
N ILE A 604 5.54 -50.89 32.62
CA ILE A 604 4.52 -51.93 32.58
C ILE A 604 4.72 -52.82 31.36
N HIS A 605 4.83 -54.12 31.63
CA HIS A 605 4.83 -55.14 30.59
C HIS A 605 3.46 -55.79 30.48
N ASN A 606 3.15 -56.34 29.30
CA ASN A 606 1.88 -57.00 28.99
C ASN A 606 0.66 -56.07 29.16
N THR A 607 0.74 -54.87 28.57
CA THR A 607 -0.36 -53.90 28.52
C THR A 607 -1.57 -54.41 27.72
N LEU A 608 -1.42 -55.47 26.94
CA LEU A 608 -2.48 -56.27 26.32
C LEU A 608 -2.55 -57.62 27.04
N ASN A 609 -3.53 -57.82 27.93
CA ASN A 609 -3.51 -58.93 28.86
C ASN A 609 -4.79 -59.78 28.84
N GLN A 610 -4.65 -61.09 28.60
CA GLN A 610 -5.76 -62.05 28.65
C GLN A 610 -5.97 -62.69 30.04
N SER A 611 -4.93 -62.78 30.88
CA SER A 611 -5.01 -63.36 32.22
C SER A 611 -5.51 -62.37 33.29
N GLY A 612 -5.52 -61.08 32.96
CA GLY A 612 -5.86 -59.98 33.87
C GLY A 612 -4.72 -59.58 34.83
N VAL A 613 -3.54 -60.19 34.76
CA VAL A 613 -2.39 -59.86 35.65
C VAL A 613 -1.35 -59.03 34.90
N VAL A 614 -1.26 -57.75 35.21
CA VAL A 614 -0.25 -56.84 34.66
C VAL A 614 1.02 -56.90 35.51
N LEU A 615 2.19 -56.98 34.87
CA LEU A 615 3.49 -56.98 35.57
C LEU A 615 4.13 -55.61 35.48
N VAL A 616 4.42 -55.03 36.65
CA VAL A 616 5.11 -53.75 36.80
C VAL A 616 6.56 -54.01 37.15
N ASP A 617 7.48 -53.54 36.31
CA ASP A 617 8.92 -53.58 36.50
C ASP A 617 9.38 -52.31 37.23
N ASN A 618 9.93 -52.48 38.42
CA ASN A 618 10.41 -51.43 39.33
C ASN A 618 11.92 -51.60 39.55
N LYS A 619 12.69 -51.54 38.46
CA LYS A 619 14.16 -51.69 38.51
C LYS A 619 14.84 -50.66 39.41
N SER A 620 14.22 -49.50 39.57
CA SER A 620 14.71 -48.42 40.43
C SER A 620 14.44 -48.63 41.91
N LYS A 621 13.75 -49.72 42.30
CA LYS A 621 13.40 -50.06 43.70
C LYS A 621 12.68 -48.92 44.43
N LEU A 622 11.76 -48.25 43.74
CA LEU A 622 10.89 -47.26 44.36
C LEU A 622 9.98 -47.91 45.39
N LEU A 623 9.78 -47.25 46.53
CA LEU A 623 8.76 -47.66 47.49
C LEU A 623 7.39 -47.28 46.93
N ILE A 624 6.62 -48.28 46.50
CA ILE A 624 5.24 -48.10 46.04
C ILE A 624 4.31 -48.31 47.23
N TYR A 625 3.56 -47.27 47.59
CA TYR A 625 2.58 -47.31 48.68
C TYR A 625 1.32 -48.04 48.24
N SER A 626 0.78 -47.66 47.08
CA SER A 626 -0.47 -48.22 46.56
C SER A 626 -0.56 -48.12 45.04
N VAL A 627 -1.47 -48.91 44.47
CA VAL A 627 -1.95 -48.76 43.10
C VAL A 627 -3.48 -48.62 43.11
N ALA A 628 -4.00 -47.57 42.49
CA ALA A 628 -5.41 -47.39 42.21
C ALA A 628 -5.70 -47.77 40.76
N ILE A 629 -6.80 -48.49 40.52
CA ILE A 629 -7.24 -48.94 39.21
C ILE A 629 -8.51 -48.19 38.87
N TYR A 630 -8.51 -47.43 37.80
CA TYR A 630 -9.67 -46.70 37.29
C TYR A 630 -10.14 -47.30 35.97
N SER A 631 -11.44 -47.24 35.70
CA SER A 631 -12.01 -47.49 34.37
C SER A 631 -11.67 -46.37 33.39
N SER A 632 -11.92 -46.58 32.09
CA SER A 632 -11.59 -45.59 31.05
C SER A 632 -12.37 -44.28 31.12
N ASP A 633 -13.51 -44.27 31.82
CA ASP A 633 -14.31 -43.08 32.16
C ASP A 633 -13.91 -42.44 33.49
N GLY A 634 -12.85 -42.95 34.15
CA GLY A 634 -12.26 -42.35 35.34
C GLY A 634 -12.85 -42.78 36.69
N ALA A 635 -13.78 -43.75 36.72
CA ALA A 635 -14.30 -44.27 37.98
C ALA A 635 -13.29 -45.20 38.68
N LEU A 636 -13.12 -45.04 40.00
CA LEU A 636 -12.22 -45.90 40.79
C LEU A 636 -12.82 -47.30 40.93
N MET A 637 -12.14 -48.31 40.37
CA MET A 637 -12.57 -49.71 40.35
C MET A 637 -11.98 -50.51 41.50
N SER A 638 -10.71 -50.25 41.86
CA SER A 638 -10.01 -50.98 42.92
C SER A 638 -8.81 -50.19 43.44
N GLY A 639 -8.39 -50.44 44.68
CA GLY A 639 -7.19 -49.87 45.29
C GLY A 639 -6.42 -50.95 46.05
N ILE A 640 -5.14 -51.12 45.74
CA ILE A 640 -4.28 -52.15 46.32
C ILE A 640 -3.14 -51.46 47.06
N THR A 641 -3.01 -51.71 48.35
CA THR A 641 -1.84 -51.29 49.13
C THR A 641 -0.68 -52.26 48.89
N ILE A 642 0.48 -51.74 48.49
CA ILE A 642 1.66 -52.55 48.15
C ILE A 642 2.72 -52.42 49.25
N ASN A 643 3.07 -51.20 49.66
CA ASN A 643 4.12 -50.86 50.63
C ASN A 643 5.42 -51.68 50.46
N LYS A 644 5.88 -51.83 49.22
CA LYS A 644 7.06 -52.64 48.84
C LYS A 644 7.85 -51.97 47.73
N ASN A 645 9.13 -52.33 47.64
CA ASN A 645 10.06 -51.88 46.60
C ASN A 645 10.63 -53.05 45.77
N SER A 646 9.83 -54.10 45.59
CA SER A 646 10.21 -55.30 44.83
C SER A 646 10.46 -54.96 43.35
N ASN A 647 11.43 -55.64 42.73
CA ASN A 647 11.78 -55.43 41.32
C ASN A 647 10.60 -55.71 40.36
N SER A 648 9.67 -56.59 40.73
CA SER A 648 8.48 -56.85 39.95
C SER A 648 7.25 -56.96 40.86
N ILE A 649 6.17 -56.29 40.48
CA ILE A 649 4.91 -56.28 41.22
C ILE A 649 3.78 -56.69 40.27
N PRO A 650 3.10 -57.83 40.53
CA PRO A 650 1.91 -58.20 39.79
C PRO A 650 0.71 -57.38 40.28
N VAL A 651 -0.06 -56.82 39.35
CA VAL A 651 -1.30 -56.10 39.62
C VAL A 651 -2.44 -56.80 38.90
N GLN A 652 -3.43 -57.25 39.67
CA GLN A 652 -4.62 -57.90 39.13
C GLN A 652 -5.65 -56.85 38.71
N LEU A 653 -6.02 -56.86 37.42
CA LEU A 653 -7.10 -56.03 36.87
C LEU A 653 -8.48 -56.62 37.19
N PRO A 654 -9.54 -55.79 37.21
CA PRO A 654 -10.93 -56.25 37.34
C PRO A 654 -11.31 -57.24 36.23
N GLU A 655 -12.25 -58.16 36.51
CA GLU A 655 -12.63 -59.26 35.60
C GLU A 655 -13.19 -58.80 34.26
N GLN A 656 -13.84 -57.63 34.25
CA GLN A 656 -14.44 -57.06 33.05
C GLN A 656 -13.38 -56.71 32.00
N LYS A 657 -13.64 -57.07 30.75
CA LYS A 657 -12.81 -56.67 29.61
C LYS A 657 -12.95 -55.16 29.38
N GLY A 658 -11.84 -54.49 29.12
CA GLY A 658 -11.85 -53.05 28.99
C GLY A 658 -10.49 -52.41 29.23
N MET A 659 -10.45 -51.09 29.01
CA MET A 659 -9.30 -50.25 29.23
C MET A 659 -9.32 -49.73 30.67
N TYR A 660 -8.17 -49.78 31.33
CA TYR A 660 -7.97 -49.33 32.70
C TYR A 660 -6.78 -48.38 32.81
N LEU A 661 -6.86 -47.48 33.78
CA LEU A 661 -5.76 -46.62 34.21
C LEU A 661 -5.26 -47.10 35.56
N LEU A 662 -3.96 -47.37 35.66
CA LEU A 662 -3.27 -47.77 36.88
C LEU A 662 -2.49 -46.58 37.43
N GLU A 663 -2.89 -46.02 38.57
CA GLU A 663 -2.20 -44.94 39.27
C GLU A 663 -1.39 -45.51 40.44
N PHE A 664 -0.06 -45.52 40.33
CA PHE A 664 0.84 -45.90 41.41
C PHE A 664 1.20 -44.68 42.24
N THR A 665 1.00 -44.76 43.56
CA THR A 665 1.46 -43.75 44.51
C THR A 665 2.77 -44.22 45.13
N THR A 666 3.82 -43.41 45.00
CA THR A 666 5.16 -43.69 45.55
C THR A 666 5.64 -42.51 46.40
N MET A 667 6.82 -42.66 47.01
CA MET A 667 7.47 -41.54 47.73
C MET A 667 7.89 -40.41 46.80
N GLU A 668 8.10 -40.69 45.51
CA GLU A 668 8.59 -39.73 44.52
C GLU A 668 7.46 -39.10 43.68
N GLY A 669 6.22 -39.56 43.82
CA GLY A 669 5.07 -38.99 43.13
C GLY A 669 4.03 -40.03 42.71
N ARG A 670 3.17 -39.65 41.77
CA ARG A 670 2.16 -40.53 41.19
C ARG A 670 2.51 -40.86 39.75
N PHE A 671 2.32 -42.11 39.36
CA PHE A 671 2.61 -42.63 38.02
C PHE A 671 1.36 -43.29 37.45
N VAL A 672 0.94 -42.89 36.24
CA VAL A 672 -0.27 -43.43 35.62
C VAL A 672 0.07 -44.21 34.35
N PHE A 673 -0.47 -45.43 34.24
CA PHE A 673 -0.28 -46.29 33.08
C PHE A 673 -1.62 -46.75 32.51
N LYS A 674 -1.70 -46.83 31.19
CA LYS A 674 -2.87 -47.35 30.48
C LYS A 674 -2.66 -48.82 30.12
N VAL A 675 -3.63 -49.65 30.46
CA VAL A 675 -3.61 -51.10 30.20
C VAL A 675 -4.97 -51.57 29.65
N LEU A 676 -4.95 -52.61 28.83
CA LEU A 676 -6.14 -53.20 28.21
C LEU A 676 -6.25 -54.67 28.64
N ARG A 677 -7.36 -55.03 29.27
CA ARG A 677 -7.74 -56.43 29.52
C ARG A 677 -8.60 -56.92 28.35
N MET A 678 -8.12 -57.94 27.66
CA MET A 678 -8.74 -58.50 26.44
C MET A 678 -9.78 -59.58 26.70
#